data_AF-A0A7Y5DES2-F1
#
_entry.id   AF-A0A7Y5DES2-F1
#
_cell.length_a   1.000
_cell.length_b   1.000
_cell.length_c   1.000
_cell.angle_alpha   90.00
_cell.angle_beta   90.00
_cell.angle_gamma   90.00
#
_symmetry.space_group_name_H-M   'P 1'
#
loop_
_entity.id
_entity.type
_entity.pdbx_description
1 polymer ?
#
loop_
_entity_poly.entity_id
_entity_poly.type
_entity_poly.pdbx_seq_one_letter_code
_entity_poly.pdbx_strand_id
1 'polypeptide(L)'
;MNRTKRRLNAIRQGATVGLVWVLSATLALPVQAVTITGIDHGGVVVQAPITRADGRVVTEIAQSTARAIVRASDFNIAPNHIVNITQPVGGWMLARVFGPATQIDGVLNATGSFILLNPNGVFIGPTGQVSVGGMFAASTLNLSNSNFLNGMYLFQDSGTNGAIRNAGTINAGVEGVYLFAPNVENAATGIITSTNGHVSLGAGSTAFLSNRPDGRGFLSQVTAPVGEALNLGQLFADGGQVTMAGRVVNQGNLIQANSVVQRNGRIELVASEQVTMRAGSRTISTGGEVGAHGGTVIATAATRDASGARTGGSVQVESGSTIYVRPGAGGVAGEVWLGGTTVTQNGTVLGTPHRLIPDRFDLSDAELLSLAPGAARGEINVLAMDDIDVTTTTFLDSLGLPFGQAGTFHLNAGRNLTFTNSEFQSLGAHWNILGRAGRDLTITAGQVSTAGGGSIHLHAGNDLALVDGPNGFASVNTASVGGDISLSAVNDVVIPSPFERYSNSRSSLSGLPGVHVGLPGNLTIRAGNDVRGPVSTRNQRGPGFTLQGGTADVAAGRDIGTELAPVNLILGGRIDNGDGTFTVPHNTANLNAGRSIFFSLAEDFGLRESGFLSANSSLNLTARTGNILIEPGRPTGEFAAARRLFPANFSATADEGSIILVTDTRELSFWPSPTGSIRLSARQEIKGQGPLQQLIVQDSVLIYTGTPGDPAARWVRVNEAVALADPNLRPWLQRWGDLSFQGSSDNVPNVPGFSFILAGFPPMDLRVKPTVLGRAGIPAVLKLNEGTVEAYIGQDVQQFQIDQALRTAFTSTAPPAATISLSTLAGDISGLQLTFVSPYLRQTTISSGGDIRGILATGISLPQLANGEAAARIHAAGSIELRRTPGFTTSGITFVGNGNAEVRANRNID
;
A
#
# COMPACT_ATOMS: atom_id res chain seq x y z
N MET A 1 109.59 10.29 -3.94
CA MET A 1 110.07 9.65 -2.70
C MET A 1 109.69 8.18 -2.73
N ASN A 2 110.71 7.30 -2.70
CA ASN A 2 110.76 5.87 -2.29
C ASN A 2 109.72 4.88 -2.84
N ARG A 3 110.11 3.95 -3.75
CA ARG A 3 110.71 2.59 -3.49
C ARG A 3 109.60 1.57 -3.12
N THR A 4 109.41 0.37 -3.69
CA THR A 4 110.31 -0.56 -4.40
C THR A 4 109.55 -1.68 -5.16
N LYS A 5 110.22 -2.21 -6.19
CA LYS A 5 109.99 -3.36 -7.09
C LYS A 5 109.78 -4.75 -6.43
N ARG A 6 109.25 -5.71 -7.24
CA ARG A 6 109.69 -7.14 -7.52
C ARG A 6 108.54 -8.18 -7.36
N ARG A 7 108.32 -9.20 -8.21
CA ARG A 7 109.05 -9.86 -9.33
C ARG A 7 108.11 -10.83 -10.12
N LEU A 8 108.40 -10.98 -11.43
CA LEU A 8 108.38 -12.17 -12.35
C LEU A 8 107.18 -13.16 -12.31
N ASN A 9 106.69 -13.80 -13.38
CA ASN A 9 107.13 -13.97 -14.77
C ASN A 9 105.95 -14.51 -15.61
N ALA A 10 105.96 -14.26 -16.92
CA ALA A 10 105.07 -14.89 -17.92
C ALA A 10 105.81 -16.06 -18.63
N ILE A 11 105.08 -17.10 -19.05
CA ILE A 11 105.33 -18.05 -20.18
C ILE A 11 103.98 -18.81 -20.38
N ARG A 12 103.19 -18.62 -21.45
CA ARG A 12 103.24 -19.10 -22.86
C ARG A 12 102.96 -20.61 -23.07
N GLN A 13 101.95 -20.86 -23.93
CA GLN A 13 101.65 -22.07 -24.74
C GLN A 13 101.08 -23.26 -23.94
N GLY A 14 100.07 -24.03 -24.36
CA GLY A 14 99.32 -24.20 -25.60
C GLY A 14 98.83 -25.66 -25.64
N ALA A 15 97.63 -25.90 -26.17
CA ALA A 15 97.16 -27.19 -26.75
C ALA A 15 96.66 -28.35 -25.83
N THR A 16 95.35 -28.60 -25.93
CA THR A 16 94.69 -29.88 -26.30
C THR A 16 94.39 -30.99 -25.26
N VAL A 17 93.07 -31.14 -25.00
CA VAL A 17 92.19 -32.33 -24.85
C VAL A 17 92.63 -33.56 -24.02
N GLY A 18 91.81 -33.90 -23.01
CA GLY A 18 91.69 -35.24 -22.43
C GLY A 18 90.76 -35.29 -21.20
N LEU A 19 89.60 -35.95 -21.36
CA LEU A 19 88.50 -36.16 -20.40
C LEU A 19 88.94 -36.81 -19.05
N VAL A 20 88.29 -36.48 -17.92
CA VAL A 20 87.55 -37.40 -17.02
C VAL A 20 86.98 -36.63 -15.80
N TRP A 21 85.76 -37.04 -15.46
CA TRP A 21 84.80 -36.57 -14.47
C TRP A 21 85.27 -36.60 -13.00
N VAL A 22 84.84 -35.62 -12.21
CA VAL A 22 84.52 -35.84 -10.79
C VAL A 22 83.18 -35.19 -10.47
N LEU A 23 82.29 -36.06 -10.00
CA LEU A 23 80.89 -35.89 -9.66
C LEU A 23 80.73 -35.02 -8.39
N SER A 24 80.10 -33.85 -8.51
CA SER A 24 79.59 -33.09 -7.36
C SER A 24 78.10 -33.39 -7.20
N ALA A 25 77.74 -34.27 -6.27
CA ALA A 25 76.36 -34.50 -5.87
C ALA A 25 76.06 -33.73 -4.58
N THR A 26 75.65 -32.48 -4.71
CA THR A 26 74.93 -31.76 -3.66
C THR A 26 73.49 -32.26 -3.62
N LEU A 27 73.12 -32.97 -2.54
CA LEU A 27 71.73 -33.30 -2.22
C LEU A 27 70.91 -32.01 -2.05
N ALA A 28 70.17 -31.61 -3.08
CA ALA A 28 69.09 -30.65 -2.96
C ALA A 28 67.85 -31.41 -2.46
N LEU A 29 67.45 -31.18 -1.22
CA LEU A 29 66.17 -31.65 -0.70
C LEU A 29 65.05 -30.94 -1.48
N PRO A 30 64.05 -31.65 -2.02
CA PRO A 30 62.93 -31.00 -2.70
C PRO A 30 62.13 -30.20 -1.67
N VAL A 31 62.07 -28.88 -1.85
CA VAL A 31 61.14 -28.00 -1.12
C VAL A 31 59.73 -28.45 -1.50
N GLN A 32 58.97 -28.95 -0.53
CA GLN A 32 57.58 -29.40 -0.72
C GLN A 32 56.65 -28.19 -0.87
N ALA A 33 55.78 -28.21 -1.88
CA ALA A 33 54.88 -27.10 -2.22
C ALA A 33 53.69 -26.96 -1.27
N VAL A 34 53.20 -28.07 -0.70
CA VAL A 34 52.05 -28.08 0.21
C VAL A 34 52.30 -29.14 1.27
N THR A 35 52.19 -28.75 2.54
CA THR A 35 52.44 -29.66 3.67
C THR A 35 51.12 -29.96 4.39
N ILE A 36 50.44 -31.01 3.93
CA ILE A 36 49.25 -31.55 4.62
C ILE A 36 49.73 -32.38 5.81
N THR A 37 49.33 -31.96 7.01
CA THR A 37 49.73 -32.56 8.30
C THR A 37 48.69 -33.53 8.86
N GLY A 38 47.48 -33.56 8.28
CA GLY A 38 46.44 -34.51 8.67
C GLY A 38 45.17 -34.41 7.83
N ILE A 39 44.33 -35.43 7.95
CA ILE A 39 43.00 -35.50 7.34
C ILE A 39 41.99 -35.63 8.49
N ASP A 40 41.09 -34.66 8.60
CA ASP A 40 40.07 -34.63 9.66
C ASP A 40 38.78 -35.32 9.24
N HIS A 41 38.51 -35.39 7.93
CA HIS A 41 37.35 -36.07 7.38
C HIS A 41 37.57 -36.43 5.89
N GLY A 42 36.93 -37.51 5.45
CA GLY A 42 36.95 -37.94 4.05
C GLY A 42 38.20 -38.73 3.64
N GLY A 43 38.17 -39.27 2.42
CA GLY A 43 39.29 -39.99 1.83
C GLY A 43 40.13 -39.05 0.99
N VAL A 44 41.35 -38.75 1.42
CA VAL A 44 42.31 -37.91 0.69
C VAL A 44 43.67 -38.60 0.65
N VAL A 45 44.29 -38.62 -0.51
CA VAL A 45 45.66 -39.12 -0.71
C VAL A 45 46.50 -38.01 -1.33
N VAL A 46 47.58 -37.64 -0.65
CA VAL A 46 48.55 -36.66 -1.15
C VAL A 46 49.73 -37.43 -1.71
N GLN A 47 49.99 -37.28 -3.01
CA GLN A 47 51.15 -37.91 -3.65
C GLN A 47 52.41 -37.08 -3.38
N ALA A 48 53.56 -37.74 -3.34
CA ALA A 48 54.84 -37.05 -3.23
C ALA A 48 55.04 -36.12 -4.44
N PRO A 49 55.58 -34.90 -4.26
CA PRO A 49 55.81 -33.99 -5.38
C PRO A 49 56.72 -34.60 -6.45
N ILE A 50 56.33 -34.46 -7.72
CA ILE A 50 57.09 -34.97 -8.88
C ILE A 50 57.61 -33.78 -9.68
N THR A 51 58.93 -33.73 -9.91
CA THR A 51 59.52 -32.77 -10.85
C THR A 51 59.36 -33.30 -12.27
N ARG A 52 58.63 -32.58 -13.11
CA ARG A 52 58.43 -32.89 -14.53
C ARG A 52 59.65 -32.49 -15.36
N ALA A 53 59.74 -33.02 -16.58
CA ALA A 53 60.82 -32.72 -17.52
C ALA A 53 60.89 -31.23 -17.93
N ASP A 54 59.79 -30.47 -17.77
CA ASP A 54 59.73 -29.02 -17.99
C ASP A 54 60.21 -28.19 -16.78
N GLY A 55 60.74 -28.85 -15.74
CA GLY A 55 61.24 -28.21 -14.52
C GLY A 55 60.15 -27.80 -13.52
N ARG A 56 58.87 -28.08 -13.81
CA ARG A 56 57.77 -27.82 -12.88
C ARG A 56 57.63 -28.91 -11.85
N VAL A 57 57.28 -28.53 -10.62
CA VAL A 57 57.04 -29.48 -9.52
C VAL A 57 55.54 -29.65 -9.34
N VAL A 58 55.04 -30.88 -9.44
CA VAL A 58 53.61 -31.18 -9.39
C VAL A 58 53.26 -31.99 -8.15
N THR A 59 52.30 -31.50 -7.38
CA THR A 59 51.71 -32.19 -6.23
C THR A 59 50.28 -32.58 -6.57
N GLU A 60 49.99 -33.88 -6.52
CA GLU A 60 48.65 -34.43 -6.76
C GLU A 60 47.96 -34.74 -5.43
N ILE A 61 46.74 -34.25 -5.25
CA ILE A 61 45.86 -34.51 -4.12
C ILE A 61 44.60 -35.19 -4.66
N ALA A 62 44.43 -36.47 -4.36
CA ALA A 62 43.29 -37.25 -4.79
C ALA A 62 42.28 -37.40 -3.64
N GLN A 63 41.10 -36.81 -3.80
CA GLN A 63 39.95 -36.98 -2.93
C GLN A 63 39.02 -38.07 -3.49
N SER A 64 38.61 -39.03 -2.66
CA SER A 64 37.69 -40.12 -3.04
C SER A 64 36.28 -39.98 -2.48
N THR A 65 36.06 -39.13 -1.47
CA THR A 65 34.75 -38.91 -0.83
C THR A 65 34.08 -37.63 -1.31
N ALA A 66 32.75 -37.51 -1.14
CA ALA A 66 32.02 -36.31 -1.56
C ALA A 66 32.44 -35.03 -0.80
N ARG A 67 32.80 -35.15 0.49
CA ARG A 67 33.36 -34.07 1.32
C ARG A 67 34.66 -34.52 1.95
N ALA A 68 35.65 -33.63 2.03
CA ALA A 68 36.92 -33.88 2.70
C ALA A 68 37.40 -32.64 3.46
N ILE A 69 38.05 -32.85 4.60
CA ILE A 69 38.68 -31.80 5.41
C ILE A 69 40.14 -32.19 5.65
N VAL A 70 41.06 -31.32 5.25
CA VAL A 70 42.50 -31.49 5.47
C VAL A 70 43.06 -30.38 6.32
N ARG A 71 44.07 -30.72 7.14
CA ARG A 71 44.90 -29.78 7.88
C ARG A 71 46.24 -29.64 7.19
N ALA A 72 46.70 -28.41 7.06
CA ALA A 72 48.00 -28.08 6.49
C ALA A 72 48.78 -27.14 7.42
N SER A 73 50.09 -27.37 7.54
CA SER A 73 50.99 -26.40 8.17
C SER A 73 51.48 -25.36 7.17
N ASP A 74 51.44 -25.66 5.88
CA ASP A 74 51.82 -24.74 4.80
C ASP A 74 51.04 -25.08 3.52
N PHE A 75 50.63 -24.04 2.78
CA PHE A 75 49.93 -24.18 1.50
C PHE A 75 50.48 -23.18 0.47
N ASN A 76 51.81 -23.01 0.40
CA ASN A 76 52.43 -22.02 -0.47
C ASN A 76 52.83 -22.58 -1.84
N ILE A 77 52.24 -22.06 -2.92
CA ILE A 77 52.48 -22.55 -4.28
C ILE A 77 53.43 -21.58 -4.99
N ALA A 78 54.73 -21.92 -5.05
CA ALA A 78 55.71 -21.07 -5.73
C ALA A 78 55.52 -21.06 -7.27
N PRO A 79 56.13 -20.10 -8.02
CA PRO A 79 55.86 -19.90 -9.46
C PRO A 79 55.98 -21.13 -10.37
N ASN A 80 56.89 -22.06 -10.06
CA ASN A 80 57.10 -23.30 -10.83
C ASN A 80 56.39 -24.53 -10.25
N HIS A 81 55.49 -24.34 -9.29
CA HIS A 81 54.74 -25.41 -8.65
C HIS A 81 53.30 -25.48 -9.17
N ILE A 82 52.80 -26.71 -9.29
CA ILE A 82 51.42 -27.02 -9.65
C ILE A 82 50.84 -27.90 -8.54
N VAL A 83 49.67 -27.53 -8.03
CA VAL A 83 48.88 -28.36 -7.12
C VAL A 83 47.59 -28.74 -7.85
N ASN A 84 47.38 -30.03 -8.03
CA ASN A 84 46.18 -30.58 -8.66
C ASN A 84 45.36 -31.33 -7.62
N ILE A 85 44.08 -30.94 -7.47
CA ILE A 85 43.13 -31.56 -6.55
C ILE A 85 42.07 -32.27 -7.38
N THR A 86 42.15 -33.60 -7.44
CA THR A 86 41.19 -34.43 -8.16
C THR A 86 40.12 -34.91 -7.18
N GLN A 87 38.88 -34.46 -7.40
CA GLN A 87 37.70 -34.72 -6.58
C GLN A 87 36.66 -35.50 -7.39
N PRO A 88 35.77 -36.27 -6.74
CA PRO A 88 34.61 -36.84 -7.42
C PRO A 88 33.71 -35.74 -8.00
N VAL A 89 32.81 -36.09 -8.92
CA VAL A 89 31.85 -35.13 -9.49
C VAL A 89 31.05 -34.46 -8.37
N GLY A 90 31.11 -33.12 -8.31
CA GLY A 90 30.48 -32.33 -7.25
C GLY A 90 31.15 -32.46 -5.87
N GLY A 91 32.40 -32.92 -5.81
CA GLY A 91 33.16 -33.07 -4.57
C GLY A 91 33.57 -31.73 -3.95
N TRP A 92 33.64 -31.69 -2.62
CA TRP A 92 33.99 -30.51 -1.82
C TRP A 92 35.19 -30.79 -0.93
N MET A 93 36.19 -29.90 -0.93
CA MET A 93 37.36 -30.00 -0.07
C MET A 93 37.55 -28.72 0.74
N LEU A 94 37.75 -28.88 2.05
CA LEU A 94 38.13 -27.82 2.96
C LEU A 94 39.59 -28.01 3.37
N ALA A 95 40.46 -27.07 3.00
CA ALA A 95 41.85 -27.01 3.44
C ALA A 95 42.00 -25.96 4.55
N ARG A 96 42.44 -26.40 5.72
CA ARG A 96 42.67 -25.54 6.88
C ARG A 96 44.16 -25.37 7.13
N VAL A 97 44.66 -24.15 6.97
CA VAL A 97 46.07 -23.80 7.14
C VAL A 97 46.25 -23.16 8.52
N PHE A 98 47.23 -23.66 9.28
CA PHE A 98 47.57 -23.13 10.61
C PHE A 98 48.94 -22.44 10.67
N GLY A 99 49.72 -22.50 9.59
CA GLY A 99 51.02 -21.82 9.48
C GLY A 99 50.90 -20.41 8.91
N PRO A 100 51.97 -19.87 8.28
CA PRO A 100 51.99 -18.48 7.80
C PRO A 100 50.92 -18.21 6.74
N ALA A 101 50.74 -16.94 6.37
CA ALA A 101 49.83 -16.55 5.30
C ALA A 101 50.12 -17.34 4.01
N THR A 102 49.05 -17.77 3.33
CA THR A 102 49.16 -18.56 2.11
C THR A 102 49.53 -17.65 0.93
N GLN A 103 50.56 -18.04 0.18
CA GLN A 103 51.01 -17.37 -1.04
C GLN A 103 50.91 -18.32 -2.24
N ILE A 104 50.15 -17.92 -3.25
CA ILE A 104 49.93 -18.67 -4.49
C ILE A 104 50.51 -17.85 -5.66
N ASP A 105 51.75 -18.16 -6.02
CA ASP A 105 52.44 -17.59 -7.19
C ASP A 105 52.49 -18.56 -8.38
N GLY A 106 52.24 -19.85 -8.16
CA GLY A 106 52.13 -20.90 -9.17
C GLY A 106 50.68 -21.26 -9.52
N VAL A 107 50.42 -22.55 -9.80
CA VAL A 107 49.12 -23.02 -10.30
C VAL A 107 48.41 -23.92 -9.29
N LEU A 108 47.14 -23.62 -9.00
CA LEU A 108 46.22 -24.45 -8.23
C LEU A 108 45.03 -24.86 -9.11
N ASN A 109 44.85 -26.16 -9.32
CA ASN A 109 43.72 -26.72 -10.04
C ASN A 109 42.87 -27.60 -9.11
N ALA A 110 41.55 -27.49 -9.17
CA ALA A 110 40.64 -28.41 -8.48
C ALA A 110 39.46 -28.79 -9.39
N THR A 111 39.09 -30.07 -9.45
CA THR A 111 38.00 -30.52 -10.33
C THR A 111 36.60 -30.24 -9.77
N GLY A 112 36.47 -30.11 -8.44
CA GLY A 112 35.23 -29.83 -7.72
C GLY A 112 35.28 -28.46 -7.04
N SER A 113 34.73 -28.36 -5.83
CA SER A 113 34.69 -27.14 -5.02
C SER A 113 35.77 -27.17 -3.94
N PHE A 114 36.48 -26.04 -3.76
CA PHE A 114 37.63 -25.92 -2.88
C PHE A 114 37.51 -24.69 -1.96
N ILE A 115 37.62 -24.92 -0.66
CA ILE A 115 37.63 -23.90 0.38
C ILE A 115 39.00 -23.87 1.05
N LEU A 116 39.68 -22.73 1.00
CA LEU A 116 40.96 -22.47 1.66
C LEU A 116 40.75 -21.54 2.85
N LEU A 117 41.00 -22.04 4.06
CA LEU A 117 40.97 -21.25 5.29
C LEU A 117 42.40 -20.98 5.78
N ASN A 118 42.77 -19.71 5.87
CA ASN A 118 44.00 -19.29 6.52
C ASN A 118 43.80 -17.97 7.27
N PRO A 119 43.66 -18.00 8.61
CA PRO A 119 43.50 -16.79 9.43
C PRO A 119 44.63 -15.75 9.24
N ASN A 120 45.84 -16.18 8.88
CA ASN A 120 46.98 -15.29 8.69
C ASN A 120 46.96 -14.52 7.36
N GLY A 121 46.10 -14.92 6.40
CA GLY A 121 45.95 -14.25 5.10
C GLY A 121 46.10 -15.19 3.91
N VAL A 122 45.59 -14.74 2.75
CA VAL A 122 45.71 -15.43 1.46
C VAL A 122 46.09 -14.42 0.37
N PHE A 123 47.21 -14.65 -0.29
CA PHE A 123 47.80 -13.80 -1.31
C PHE A 123 47.98 -14.58 -2.60
N ILE A 124 47.33 -14.14 -3.68
CA ILE A 124 47.53 -14.71 -5.02
C ILE A 124 48.38 -13.71 -5.79
N GLY A 125 49.61 -14.09 -6.12
CA GLY A 125 50.57 -13.21 -6.80
C GLY A 125 50.22 -12.97 -8.27
N PRO A 126 50.91 -12.05 -8.96
CA PRO A 126 50.64 -11.71 -10.36
C PRO A 126 50.74 -12.87 -11.36
N THR A 127 51.54 -13.89 -11.03
CA THR A 127 51.66 -15.12 -11.83
C THR A 127 50.76 -16.26 -11.34
N GLY A 128 50.11 -16.06 -10.19
CA GLY A 128 49.25 -17.05 -9.55
C GLY A 128 48.01 -17.35 -10.37
N GLN A 129 47.70 -18.64 -10.52
CA GLN A 129 46.53 -19.10 -11.25
C GLN A 129 45.75 -20.10 -10.40
N VAL A 130 44.48 -19.80 -10.15
CA VAL A 130 43.55 -20.68 -9.44
C VAL A 130 42.43 -21.05 -10.41
N SER A 131 42.26 -22.33 -10.71
CA SER A 131 41.21 -22.84 -11.59
C SER A 131 40.42 -23.97 -10.91
N VAL A 132 39.13 -23.74 -10.69
CA VAL A 132 38.28 -24.64 -9.89
C VAL A 132 37.00 -24.97 -10.65
N GLY A 133 36.66 -26.26 -10.76
CA GLY A 133 35.51 -26.71 -11.54
C GLY A 133 34.14 -26.35 -10.95
N GLY A 134 34.06 -26.22 -9.62
CA GLY A 134 32.89 -25.77 -8.87
C GLY A 134 33.11 -24.39 -8.26
N MET A 135 33.11 -24.32 -6.92
CA MET A 135 33.31 -23.10 -6.15
C MET A 135 34.76 -22.94 -5.68
N PHE A 136 35.32 -21.73 -5.75
CA PHE A 136 36.53 -21.37 -5.00
C PHE A 136 36.17 -20.42 -3.85
N ALA A 137 36.46 -20.80 -2.61
CA ALA A 137 36.35 -19.88 -1.47
C ALA A 137 37.70 -19.74 -0.75
N ALA A 138 38.17 -18.51 -0.57
CA ALA A 138 39.30 -18.22 0.30
C ALA A 138 38.81 -17.38 1.48
N SER A 139 39.18 -17.76 2.70
CA SER A 139 38.75 -17.02 3.89
C SER A 139 39.82 -16.95 4.98
N THR A 140 39.92 -15.78 5.62
CA THR A 140 40.66 -15.60 6.88
C THR A 140 39.74 -15.74 8.10
N LEU A 141 38.42 -15.79 7.86
CA LEU A 141 37.42 -16.20 8.83
C LEU A 141 37.43 -17.73 8.99
N ASN A 142 36.85 -18.21 10.08
CA ASN A 142 36.75 -19.61 10.39
C ASN A 142 35.40 -20.20 9.96
N LEU A 143 35.41 -21.40 9.37
CA LEU A 143 34.23 -22.24 9.16
C LEU A 143 34.41 -23.52 9.98
N SER A 144 33.42 -23.87 10.83
CA SER A 144 33.51 -25.08 11.65
C SER A 144 33.36 -26.36 10.82
N ASN A 145 34.02 -27.44 11.24
CA ASN A 145 33.93 -28.74 10.55
C ASN A 145 32.47 -29.23 10.49
N SER A 146 31.72 -29.08 11.59
CA SER A 146 30.30 -29.48 11.62
C SER A 146 29.46 -28.68 10.62
N ASN A 147 29.69 -27.37 10.52
CA ASN A 147 28.95 -26.52 9.58
C ASN A 147 29.23 -26.95 8.14
N PHE A 148 30.51 -27.11 7.77
CA PHE A 148 30.92 -27.60 6.45
C PHE A 148 30.30 -28.97 6.10
N LEU A 149 30.35 -29.93 7.01
CA LEU A 149 29.81 -31.28 6.76
C LEU A 149 28.29 -31.28 6.60
N ASN A 150 27.59 -30.36 7.28
CA ASN A 150 26.15 -30.17 7.18
C ASN A 150 25.74 -29.28 5.99
N GLY A 151 26.68 -28.78 5.18
CA GLY A 151 26.39 -27.85 4.09
C GLY A 151 25.94 -26.47 4.55
N MET A 152 26.21 -26.11 5.81
CA MET A 152 26.04 -24.76 6.33
C MET A 152 27.37 -24.03 6.22
N TYR A 153 27.45 -23.01 5.37
CA TYR A 153 28.71 -22.31 5.12
C TYR A 153 28.71 -20.97 5.86
N LEU A 154 28.76 -21.06 7.19
CA LEU A 154 28.85 -19.92 8.10
C LEU A 154 30.31 -19.65 8.47
N PHE A 155 30.86 -18.57 7.92
CA PHE A 155 32.19 -18.05 8.23
C PHE A 155 32.10 -17.03 9.36
N GLN A 156 32.92 -17.19 10.39
CA GLN A 156 32.90 -16.37 11.61
C GLN A 156 34.30 -15.91 11.97
N ASP A 157 34.39 -14.86 12.74
CA ASP A 157 35.66 -14.30 13.20
C ASP A 157 36.60 -15.37 13.76
N SER A 158 37.82 -15.38 13.24
CA SER A 158 38.89 -16.28 13.67
C SER A 158 39.74 -15.68 14.79
N GLY A 159 39.48 -14.41 15.19
CA GLY A 159 40.25 -13.65 16.16
C GLY A 159 41.52 -13.01 15.58
N THR A 160 41.66 -13.00 14.25
CA THR A 160 42.83 -12.46 13.54
C THR A 160 42.40 -11.54 12.39
N ASN A 161 43.27 -10.59 12.02
CA ASN A 161 42.98 -9.59 10.99
C ASN A 161 43.69 -9.86 9.64
N GLY A 162 43.87 -11.14 9.27
CA GLY A 162 44.49 -11.49 7.99
C GLY A 162 43.69 -10.93 6.81
N ALA A 163 44.40 -10.46 5.78
CA ALA A 163 43.79 -9.91 4.56
C ALA A 163 43.81 -10.94 3.41
N ILE A 164 42.93 -10.71 2.43
CA ILE A 164 42.97 -11.43 1.15
C ILE A 164 43.31 -10.45 0.05
N ARG A 165 44.30 -10.79 -0.77
CA ARG A 165 44.65 -9.99 -1.94
C ARG A 165 44.89 -10.87 -3.16
N ASN A 166 44.11 -10.62 -4.22
CA ASN A 166 44.30 -11.24 -5.53
C ASN A 166 44.99 -10.29 -6.49
N ALA A 167 46.18 -10.65 -6.97
CA ALA A 167 46.88 -9.98 -8.06
C ALA A 167 47.01 -10.86 -9.31
N GLY A 168 46.59 -12.12 -9.25
CA GLY A 168 46.62 -13.09 -10.33
C GLY A 168 45.23 -13.40 -10.90
N THR A 169 45.04 -14.62 -11.40
CA THR A 169 43.81 -15.04 -12.07
C THR A 169 43.09 -16.13 -11.25
N ILE A 170 41.80 -15.90 -10.97
CA ILE A 170 40.91 -16.89 -10.38
C ILE A 170 39.80 -17.20 -11.40
N ASN A 171 39.65 -18.48 -11.75
CA ASN A 171 38.58 -18.99 -12.58
C ASN A 171 37.81 -20.07 -11.81
N ALA A 172 36.51 -19.89 -11.65
CA ALA A 172 35.64 -20.87 -11.02
C ALA A 172 34.43 -21.20 -11.90
N GLY A 173 33.83 -22.37 -11.67
CA GLY A 173 32.59 -22.79 -12.29
C GLY A 173 31.36 -22.00 -11.79
N VAL A 174 30.18 -22.57 -12.03
CA VAL A 174 28.88 -21.91 -11.79
C VAL A 174 28.55 -21.65 -10.31
N GLU A 175 29.26 -22.30 -9.37
CA GLU A 175 29.01 -22.10 -7.94
C GLU A 175 29.66 -20.81 -7.41
N GLY A 176 30.72 -20.32 -8.07
CA GLY A 176 31.28 -18.98 -7.83
C GLY A 176 32.65 -18.90 -7.16
N VAL A 177 33.10 -17.66 -6.96
CA VAL A 177 34.28 -17.26 -6.20
C VAL A 177 33.85 -16.44 -4.99
N TYR A 178 34.34 -16.79 -3.80
CA TYR A 178 34.03 -16.09 -2.55
C TYR A 178 35.30 -15.78 -1.76
N LEU A 179 35.58 -14.50 -1.54
CA LEU A 179 36.74 -14.03 -0.78
C LEU A 179 36.24 -13.34 0.50
N PHE A 180 36.53 -13.91 1.67
CA PHE A 180 36.03 -13.42 2.96
C PHE A 180 37.14 -13.15 3.98
N ALA A 181 37.32 -11.88 4.32
CA ALA A 181 38.30 -11.43 5.31
C ALA A 181 37.87 -10.08 5.88
N PRO A 182 38.51 -9.56 6.94
CA PRO A 182 38.32 -8.17 7.34
C PRO A 182 38.70 -7.16 6.24
N ASN A 183 39.67 -7.47 5.37
CA ASN A 183 39.98 -6.65 4.20
C ASN A 183 40.21 -7.54 2.98
N VAL A 184 39.56 -7.20 1.87
CA VAL A 184 39.61 -7.96 0.61
C VAL A 184 39.97 -7.02 -0.54
N GLU A 185 41.04 -7.32 -1.24
CA GLU A 185 41.53 -6.56 -2.39
C GLU A 185 41.61 -7.45 -3.63
N ASN A 186 40.99 -7.02 -4.73
CA ASN A 186 41.36 -7.45 -6.08
C ASN A 186 42.24 -6.36 -6.69
N ALA A 187 43.55 -6.61 -6.77
CA ALA A 187 44.56 -5.66 -7.20
C ALA A 187 44.42 -5.31 -8.69
N ALA A 188 45.15 -4.28 -9.16
CA ALA A 188 45.04 -3.77 -10.53
C ALA A 188 45.25 -4.81 -11.64
N THR A 189 46.07 -5.83 -11.39
CA THR A 189 46.32 -6.95 -12.31
C THR A 189 45.39 -8.15 -12.08
N GLY A 190 44.61 -8.14 -11.00
CA GLY A 190 43.79 -9.26 -10.57
C GLY A 190 42.55 -9.44 -11.44
N ILE A 191 42.31 -10.69 -11.86
CA ILE A 191 41.14 -11.08 -12.65
C ILE A 191 40.40 -12.19 -11.93
N ILE A 192 39.09 -12.01 -11.72
CA ILE A 192 38.22 -13.04 -11.14
C ILE A 192 37.06 -13.29 -12.11
N THR A 193 36.88 -14.55 -12.50
CA THR A 193 35.87 -14.97 -13.47
C THR A 193 35.04 -16.14 -12.95
N SER A 194 33.72 -16.02 -13.03
CA SER A 194 32.76 -17.11 -12.81
C SER A 194 31.52 -16.92 -13.70
N THR A 195 31.58 -17.43 -14.93
CA THR A 195 30.47 -17.33 -15.88
C THR A 195 29.26 -18.14 -15.41
N ASN A 196 28.07 -17.54 -15.48
CA ASN A 196 26.81 -18.04 -14.92
C ASN A 196 26.81 -18.25 -13.40
N GLY A 197 27.86 -17.82 -12.69
CA GLY A 197 28.02 -18.02 -11.26
C GLY A 197 28.08 -16.72 -10.48
N HIS A 198 28.81 -16.72 -9.38
CA HIS A 198 28.90 -15.61 -8.45
C HIS A 198 30.34 -15.19 -8.20
N VAL A 199 30.57 -13.89 -8.02
CA VAL A 199 31.86 -13.38 -7.52
C VAL A 199 31.56 -12.50 -6.31
N SER A 200 32.05 -12.88 -5.13
CA SER A 200 31.82 -12.18 -3.88
C SER A 200 33.12 -11.74 -3.21
N LEU A 201 33.24 -10.45 -2.95
CA LEU A 201 34.29 -9.86 -2.09
C LEU A 201 33.62 -9.36 -0.81
N GLY A 202 33.73 -10.12 0.28
CA GLY A 202 33.10 -9.77 1.56
C GLY A 202 34.13 -9.36 2.62
N ALA A 203 34.18 -8.06 2.91
CA ALA A 203 34.92 -7.46 4.01
C ALA A 203 34.08 -7.45 5.30
N GLY A 204 34.40 -8.31 6.27
CA GLY A 204 33.61 -8.42 7.49
C GLY A 204 34.11 -9.47 8.47
N SER A 205 33.46 -9.55 9.64
CA SER A 205 33.77 -10.54 10.68
C SER A 205 32.83 -11.75 10.67
N THR A 206 31.74 -11.69 9.91
CA THR A 206 30.84 -12.83 9.69
C THR A 206 30.35 -12.81 8.25
N ALA A 207 30.39 -13.96 7.57
CA ALA A 207 29.79 -14.15 6.26
C ALA A 207 29.00 -15.46 6.23
N PHE A 208 27.82 -15.44 5.60
CA PHE A 208 27.01 -16.63 5.44
C PHE A 208 26.78 -16.91 3.96
N LEU A 209 26.97 -18.17 3.55
CA LEU A 209 26.65 -18.68 2.22
C LEU A 209 25.43 -19.60 2.30
N SER A 210 24.31 -19.19 1.68
CA SER A 210 23.07 -19.98 1.59
C SER A 210 22.73 -20.36 0.17
N ASN A 211 22.23 -21.58 -0.05
CA ASN A 211 21.58 -21.92 -1.31
C ASN A 211 20.44 -20.93 -1.58
N ARG A 212 20.41 -20.39 -2.79
CA ARG A 212 19.31 -19.56 -3.24
C ARG A 212 18.07 -20.41 -3.56
N PRO A 213 16.85 -19.91 -3.31
CA PRO A 213 15.61 -20.56 -3.74
C PRO A 213 15.52 -20.77 -5.27
N ASP A 214 16.27 -19.97 -6.05
CA ASP A 214 16.35 -20.05 -7.50
C ASP A 214 17.39 -21.07 -8.02
N GLY A 215 18.14 -21.73 -7.12
CA GLY A 215 19.15 -22.74 -7.46
C GLY A 215 20.43 -22.19 -8.10
N ARG A 216 20.73 -20.89 -8.01
CA ARG A 216 21.79 -20.22 -8.80
C ARG A 216 23.11 -19.96 -8.06
N GLY A 217 23.44 -20.75 -7.03
CA GLY A 217 24.66 -20.60 -6.21
C GLY A 217 24.38 -20.10 -4.79
N PHE A 218 25.41 -19.59 -4.11
CA PHE A 218 25.31 -19.13 -2.71
C PHE A 218 25.06 -17.62 -2.59
N LEU A 219 24.07 -17.22 -1.79
CA LEU A 219 23.89 -15.86 -1.27
C LEU A 219 24.95 -15.59 -0.21
N SER A 220 25.75 -14.55 -0.39
CA SER A 220 26.69 -14.04 0.61
C SER A 220 26.08 -12.88 1.38
N GLN A 221 25.91 -13.04 2.70
CA GLN A 221 25.50 -11.94 3.59
C GLN A 221 26.59 -11.67 4.62
N VAL A 222 27.04 -10.41 4.69
CA VAL A 222 27.99 -9.94 5.71
C VAL A 222 27.23 -9.18 6.79
N THR A 223 27.08 -9.75 7.98
CA THR A 223 26.24 -9.20 9.07
C THR A 223 27.00 -8.23 9.99
N ALA A 224 28.33 -8.27 9.96
CA ALA A 224 29.20 -7.35 10.68
C ALA A 224 30.30 -6.83 9.73
N PRO A 225 29.91 -5.97 8.76
CA PRO A 225 30.87 -5.39 7.84
C PRO A 225 31.92 -4.59 8.60
N VAL A 226 33.18 -5.00 8.46
CA VAL A 226 34.37 -4.35 8.99
C VAL A 226 35.39 -4.27 7.86
N GLY A 227 36.20 -3.21 7.85
CA GLY A 227 37.23 -2.99 6.84
C GLY A 227 36.72 -2.72 5.42
N GLU A 228 37.54 -3.01 4.42
CA GLU A 228 37.36 -2.56 3.03
C GLU A 228 37.26 -3.71 2.04
N ALA A 229 36.27 -3.65 1.14
CA ALA A 229 36.23 -4.44 -0.09
C ALA A 229 36.63 -3.54 -1.27
N LEU A 230 37.80 -3.81 -1.84
CA LEU A 230 38.43 -2.99 -2.87
C LEU A 230 38.61 -3.78 -4.18
N ASN A 231 38.10 -3.24 -5.29
CA ASN A 231 38.35 -3.76 -6.63
C ASN A 231 39.07 -2.73 -7.51
N LEU A 232 40.36 -2.96 -7.76
CA LEU A 232 41.19 -2.23 -8.72
C LEU A 232 41.38 -3.01 -10.04
N GLY A 233 41.07 -4.31 -10.04
CA GLY A 233 41.18 -5.20 -11.18
C GLY A 233 39.85 -5.43 -11.91
N GLN A 234 39.60 -6.67 -12.33
CA GLN A 234 38.43 -7.04 -13.11
C GLN A 234 37.64 -8.18 -12.46
N LEU A 235 36.32 -8.01 -12.36
CA LEU A 235 35.38 -9.03 -11.88
C LEU A 235 34.38 -9.37 -13.00
N PHE A 236 34.28 -10.64 -13.37
CA PHE A 236 33.39 -11.13 -14.44
C PHE A 236 32.44 -12.21 -13.93
N ALA A 237 31.13 -11.98 -14.09
CA ALA A 237 30.08 -12.95 -13.75
C ALA A 237 28.88 -12.86 -14.72
N ASP A 238 29.15 -12.90 -16.03
CA ASP A 238 28.09 -12.84 -17.06
C ASP A 238 27.07 -13.98 -16.88
N GLY A 239 25.78 -13.66 -16.95
CA GLY A 239 24.67 -14.57 -16.64
C GLY A 239 24.47 -14.83 -15.14
N GLY A 240 25.24 -14.16 -14.28
CA GLY A 240 25.33 -14.38 -12.85
C GLY A 240 25.33 -13.08 -12.03
N GLN A 241 26.06 -13.07 -10.89
CA GLN A 241 26.10 -11.93 -9.97
C GLN A 241 27.50 -11.59 -9.46
N VAL A 242 27.79 -10.30 -9.33
CA VAL A 242 28.93 -9.80 -8.53
C VAL A 242 28.43 -9.14 -7.25
N THR A 243 29.05 -9.42 -6.11
CA THR A 243 28.76 -8.80 -4.81
C THR A 243 30.04 -8.27 -4.17
N MET A 244 30.05 -7.01 -3.75
CA MET A 244 31.09 -6.46 -2.87
C MET A 244 30.41 -5.94 -1.60
N ALA A 245 30.82 -6.44 -0.45
CA ALA A 245 30.25 -6.06 0.85
C ALA A 245 31.35 -5.62 1.81
N GLY A 246 31.15 -4.56 2.60
CA GLY A 246 32.19 -4.07 3.52
C GLY A 246 31.73 -2.94 4.44
N ARG A 247 32.61 -2.46 5.34
CA ARG A 247 32.34 -1.15 5.98
C ARG A 247 32.46 -0.05 4.93
N VAL A 248 33.50 -0.17 4.11
CA VAL A 248 33.74 0.63 2.91
C VAL A 248 33.83 -0.29 1.70
N VAL A 249 33.22 0.11 0.59
CA VAL A 249 33.30 -0.57 -0.70
C VAL A 249 33.85 0.40 -1.74
N ASN A 250 34.98 0.04 -2.35
CA ASN A 250 35.65 0.86 -3.35
C ASN A 250 35.75 0.10 -4.67
N GLN A 251 35.09 0.62 -5.70
CA GLN A 251 35.15 0.09 -7.04
C GLN A 251 35.97 1.05 -7.92
N GLY A 252 37.08 0.57 -8.48
CA GLY A 252 38.07 1.39 -9.17
C GLY A 252 38.32 1.06 -10.65
N ASN A 253 37.93 -0.12 -11.13
CA ASN A 253 38.17 -0.52 -12.52
C ASN A 253 36.94 -1.20 -13.13
N LEU A 254 36.92 -2.53 -13.33
CA LEU A 254 35.83 -3.19 -14.06
C LEU A 254 35.05 -4.16 -13.17
N ILE A 255 33.73 -4.01 -13.18
CA ILE A 255 32.79 -5.06 -12.80
C ILE A 255 31.86 -5.32 -13.98
N GLN A 256 31.74 -6.57 -14.39
CA GLN A 256 30.84 -6.98 -15.46
C GLN A 256 30.00 -8.19 -15.05
N ALA A 257 28.69 -8.05 -15.16
CA ALA A 257 27.72 -9.14 -15.05
C ALA A 257 26.63 -8.91 -16.10
N ASN A 258 26.92 -9.21 -17.36
CA ASN A 258 25.94 -9.06 -18.45
C ASN A 258 24.79 -10.06 -18.32
N SER A 259 23.62 -9.68 -18.80
CA SER A 259 22.51 -10.61 -18.93
C SER A 259 22.74 -11.55 -20.13
N VAL A 260 22.39 -12.82 -19.97
CA VAL A 260 22.52 -13.85 -21.02
C VAL A 260 21.15 -14.50 -21.23
N VAL A 261 20.55 -14.33 -22.41
CA VAL A 261 19.20 -14.79 -22.73
C VAL A 261 18.16 -14.29 -21.69
N GLN A 262 17.60 -15.17 -20.84
CA GLN A 262 16.65 -14.86 -19.76
C GLN A 262 17.31 -14.70 -18.38
N ARG A 263 18.64 -14.75 -18.30
CA ARG A 263 19.39 -14.62 -17.04
C ARG A 263 19.80 -13.17 -16.85
N ASN A 264 19.08 -12.46 -15.99
CA ASN A 264 19.41 -11.08 -15.62
C ASN A 264 20.74 -11.05 -14.86
N GLY A 265 21.73 -10.36 -15.42
CA GLY A 265 22.98 -10.09 -14.70
C GLY A 265 22.74 -9.13 -13.53
N ARG A 266 23.50 -9.29 -12.43
CA ARG A 266 23.32 -8.49 -11.21
C ARG A 266 24.65 -8.05 -10.58
N ILE A 267 24.74 -6.81 -10.14
CA ILE A 267 25.88 -6.27 -9.39
C ILE A 267 25.36 -5.64 -8.10
N GLU A 268 25.91 -6.03 -6.95
CA GLU A 268 25.54 -5.49 -5.63
C GLU A 268 26.78 -4.99 -4.89
N LEU A 269 26.80 -3.71 -4.55
CA LEU A 269 27.81 -3.04 -3.73
C LEU A 269 27.12 -2.61 -2.44
N VAL A 270 27.51 -3.19 -1.30
CA VAL A 270 26.83 -2.99 -0.02
C VAL A 270 27.84 -2.56 1.03
N ALA A 271 27.69 -1.35 1.53
CA ALA A 271 28.53 -0.82 2.59
C ALA A 271 27.71 -0.48 3.84
N SER A 272 28.32 -0.53 5.02
CA SER A 272 27.73 0.13 6.19
C SER A 272 27.98 1.64 6.16
N GLU A 273 29.15 2.11 5.72
CA GLU A 273 29.49 3.54 5.76
C GLU A 273 29.61 4.19 4.39
N GLN A 274 30.31 3.57 3.44
CA GLN A 274 30.59 4.22 2.16
C GLN A 274 30.73 3.26 0.98
N VAL A 275 30.08 3.58 -0.13
CA VAL A 275 30.37 3.01 -1.46
C VAL A 275 30.93 4.12 -2.35
N THR A 276 32.09 3.88 -2.98
CA THR A 276 32.66 4.81 -3.96
C THR A 276 32.93 4.09 -5.28
N MET A 277 32.35 4.59 -6.36
CA MET A 277 32.72 4.28 -7.74
C MET A 277 33.70 5.35 -8.21
N ARG A 278 34.98 4.99 -8.29
CA ARG A 278 36.07 5.94 -8.53
C ARG A 278 36.11 6.42 -9.97
N ALA A 279 36.76 7.56 -10.20
CA ALA A 279 37.01 8.09 -11.53
C ALA A 279 37.63 7.03 -12.45
N GLY A 280 37.09 6.90 -13.68
CA GLY A 280 37.54 5.94 -14.70
C GLY A 280 36.98 4.53 -14.53
N SER A 281 36.20 4.26 -13.47
CA SER A 281 35.65 2.95 -13.24
C SER A 281 34.42 2.64 -14.11
N ARG A 282 34.17 1.35 -14.35
CA ARG A 282 33.09 0.83 -15.20
C ARG A 282 32.35 -0.30 -14.49
N THR A 283 31.05 -0.11 -14.28
CA THR A 283 30.13 -1.11 -13.72
C THR A 283 29.09 -1.46 -14.77
N ILE A 284 29.13 -2.68 -15.30
CA ILE A 284 28.45 -3.05 -16.55
C ILE A 284 27.52 -4.25 -16.34
N SER A 285 26.25 -4.10 -16.70
CA SER A 285 25.26 -5.19 -16.66
C SER A 285 24.26 -5.06 -17.81
N THR A 286 24.65 -5.50 -19.01
CA THR A 286 23.89 -5.29 -20.25
C THR A 286 23.31 -6.57 -20.84
N GLY A 287 22.16 -6.47 -21.51
CA GLY A 287 21.62 -7.50 -22.39
C GLY A 287 22.23 -7.36 -23.77
N GLY A 288 23.23 -8.18 -24.11
CA GLY A 288 23.96 -8.09 -25.37
C GLY A 288 23.21 -8.64 -26.60
N GLU A 289 22.14 -9.40 -26.39
CA GLU A 289 21.42 -10.16 -27.42
C GLU A 289 20.00 -9.60 -27.63
N VAL A 290 19.44 -9.78 -28.83
CA VAL A 290 18.04 -9.43 -29.13
C VAL A 290 17.12 -10.16 -28.14
N GLY A 291 16.24 -9.41 -27.47
CA GLY A 291 15.33 -9.91 -26.44
C GLY A 291 15.94 -10.04 -25.03
N ALA A 292 17.24 -9.85 -24.84
CA ALA A 292 17.85 -9.89 -23.51
C ALA A 292 17.50 -8.65 -22.69
N HIS A 293 17.05 -8.86 -21.45
CA HIS A 293 16.77 -7.77 -20.53
C HIS A 293 18.07 -7.07 -20.09
N GLY A 294 17.99 -5.77 -19.79
CA GLY A 294 19.06 -5.09 -19.05
C GLY A 294 19.24 -5.73 -17.67
N GLY A 295 20.45 -5.71 -17.14
CA GLY A 295 20.71 -6.26 -15.81
C GLY A 295 20.39 -5.28 -14.68
N THR A 296 20.85 -5.60 -13.46
CA THR A 296 20.61 -4.78 -12.26
C THR A 296 21.94 -4.38 -11.62
N VAL A 297 22.10 -3.09 -11.28
CA VAL A 297 23.20 -2.60 -10.44
C VAL A 297 22.62 -2.00 -9.16
N ILE A 298 23.09 -2.43 -7.99
CA ILE A 298 22.71 -1.90 -6.68
C ILE A 298 23.97 -1.43 -5.97
N ALA A 299 23.99 -0.19 -5.51
CA ALA A 299 25.05 0.36 -4.66
C ALA A 299 24.41 1.04 -3.45
N THR A 300 24.62 0.49 -2.26
CA THR A 300 24.00 0.98 -1.03
C THR A 300 25.00 1.14 0.09
N ALA A 301 24.86 2.20 0.88
CA ALA A 301 25.63 2.48 2.08
C ALA A 301 24.68 2.85 3.22
N ALA A 302 24.69 2.12 4.33
CA ALA A 302 23.73 2.35 5.42
C ALA A 302 24.25 1.97 6.80
N THR A 303 24.42 2.96 7.67
CA THR A 303 24.57 2.76 9.11
C THR A 303 23.18 2.76 9.72
N ARG A 304 22.87 1.77 10.57
CA ARG A 304 21.61 1.72 11.33
C ARG A 304 21.88 1.81 12.83
N ASP A 305 21.01 2.48 13.56
CA ASP A 305 21.00 2.42 15.02
C ASP A 305 20.32 1.14 15.54
N ALA A 306 20.26 1.00 16.86
CA ALA A 306 19.64 -0.13 17.53
C ALA A 306 18.12 -0.25 17.30
N SER A 307 17.44 0.84 16.87
CA SER A 307 16.02 0.83 16.50
C SER A 307 15.78 0.40 15.05
N GLY A 308 16.85 0.24 14.26
CA GLY A 308 16.81 -0.03 12.84
C GLY A 308 16.71 1.22 11.98
N ALA A 309 16.66 2.42 12.57
CA ALA A 309 16.67 3.68 11.85
C ALA A 309 18.05 3.93 11.22
N ARG A 310 18.08 4.47 10.00
CA ARG A 310 19.34 4.85 9.36
C ARG A 310 19.91 6.10 9.99
N THR A 311 21.19 6.07 10.33
CA THR A 311 21.94 7.18 10.94
C THR A 311 23.08 7.71 10.07
N GLY A 312 23.40 7.01 8.97
CA GLY A 312 24.50 7.41 8.08
C GLY A 312 24.64 6.50 6.86
N GLY A 313 25.67 6.76 6.05
CA GLY A 313 25.99 6.02 4.83
C GLY A 313 26.11 6.94 3.62
N SER A 314 27.17 6.83 2.82
CA SER A 314 27.33 7.63 1.59
C SER A 314 27.61 6.78 0.35
N VAL A 315 27.02 7.16 -0.77
CA VAL A 315 27.29 6.57 -2.08
C VAL A 315 27.82 7.65 -3.00
N GLN A 316 29.05 7.49 -3.49
CA GLN A 316 29.72 8.46 -4.36
C GLN A 316 30.01 7.82 -5.72
N VAL A 317 29.50 8.45 -6.77
CA VAL A 317 29.80 8.13 -8.17
C VAL A 317 30.64 9.28 -8.71
N GLU A 318 31.97 9.13 -8.70
CA GLU A 318 32.92 10.19 -9.02
C GLU A 318 32.85 10.59 -10.50
N SER A 319 33.30 11.81 -10.82
CA SER A 319 33.41 12.27 -12.20
C SER A 319 34.29 11.33 -13.02
N GLY A 320 33.85 10.98 -14.23
CA GLY A 320 34.53 10.02 -15.11
C GLY A 320 34.26 8.54 -14.80
N SER A 321 33.53 8.20 -13.74
CA SER A 321 32.99 6.84 -13.56
C SER A 321 31.79 6.58 -14.48
N THR A 322 31.53 5.31 -14.81
CA THR A 322 30.42 4.89 -15.68
C THR A 322 29.66 3.68 -15.11
N ILE A 323 28.35 3.82 -14.96
CA ILE A 323 27.42 2.69 -14.76
C ILE A 323 26.65 2.48 -16.07
N TYR A 324 26.74 1.26 -16.64
CA TYR A 324 26.20 0.95 -17.96
C TYR A 324 25.25 -0.26 -17.89
N VAL A 325 23.95 0.02 -18.00
CA VAL A 325 22.86 -0.96 -17.94
C VAL A 325 21.93 -0.72 -19.11
N ARG A 326 21.95 -1.61 -20.11
CA ARG A 326 21.10 -1.49 -21.31
C ARG A 326 20.51 -2.83 -21.71
N PRO A 327 19.26 -2.86 -22.20
CA PRO A 327 18.70 -4.05 -22.82
C PRO A 327 19.27 -4.25 -24.23
N GLY A 328 19.10 -5.46 -24.75
CA GLY A 328 19.20 -5.72 -26.18
C GLY A 328 17.93 -5.26 -26.91
N ALA A 329 17.96 -5.25 -28.24
CA ALA A 329 16.79 -4.86 -29.04
C ALA A 329 15.57 -5.74 -28.67
N GLY A 330 14.44 -5.12 -28.29
CA GLY A 330 13.24 -5.83 -27.85
C GLY A 330 13.25 -6.37 -26.42
N GLY A 331 14.30 -6.12 -25.63
CA GLY A 331 14.40 -6.49 -24.21
C GLY A 331 13.87 -5.42 -23.25
N VAL A 332 13.45 -5.85 -22.05
CA VAL A 332 13.06 -4.97 -20.94
C VAL A 332 14.27 -4.20 -20.40
N ALA A 333 14.10 -2.91 -20.13
CA ALA A 333 15.17 -2.06 -19.63
C ALA A 333 15.72 -2.54 -18.27
N GLY A 334 17.01 -2.32 -18.04
CA GLY A 334 17.66 -2.71 -16.78
C GLY A 334 17.71 -1.58 -15.76
N GLU A 335 18.06 -1.91 -14.52
CA GLU A 335 17.88 -1.04 -13.37
C GLU A 335 19.21 -0.65 -12.71
N VAL A 336 19.28 0.56 -12.14
CA VAL A 336 20.40 1.03 -11.31
C VAL A 336 19.82 1.61 -10.02
N TRP A 337 20.31 1.14 -8.87
CA TRP A 337 19.86 1.52 -7.53
C TRP A 337 21.06 2.13 -6.79
N LEU A 338 21.01 3.40 -6.39
CA LEU A 338 22.06 4.06 -5.58
C LEU A 338 21.45 4.52 -4.25
N GLY A 339 22.00 4.16 -3.09
CA GLY A 339 21.33 4.47 -1.83
C GLY A 339 22.19 4.56 -0.56
N GLY A 340 22.36 5.75 0.00
CA GLY A 340 22.74 6.02 1.39
C GLY A 340 22.28 7.42 1.83
N THR A 341 22.46 7.80 3.10
CA THR A 341 22.09 9.13 3.62
C THR A 341 22.67 10.32 2.83
N THR A 342 23.75 10.12 2.07
CA THR A 342 24.22 11.07 1.06
C THR A 342 24.55 10.32 -0.23
N VAL A 343 23.94 10.73 -1.36
CA VAL A 343 24.27 10.18 -2.69
C VAL A 343 24.81 11.31 -3.56
N THR A 344 26.02 11.14 -4.11
CA THR A 344 26.64 12.11 -5.03
C THR A 344 26.85 11.44 -6.39
N GLN A 345 26.27 12.00 -7.45
CA GLN A 345 26.38 11.45 -8.81
C GLN A 345 27.04 12.45 -9.77
N ASN A 346 28.37 12.43 -9.83
CA ASN A 346 29.17 13.24 -10.75
C ASN A 346 29.59 12.46 -12.02
N GLY A 347 29.44 11.15 -12.03
CA GLY A 347 29.74 10.25 -13.17
C GLY A 347 28.53 9.97 -14.07
N THR A 348 28.76 9.16 -15.11
CA THR A 348 27.74 8.84 -16.12
C THR A 348 26.94 7.59 -15.72
N VAL A 349 25.61 7.68 -15.69
CA VAL A 349 24.72 6.52 -15.49
C VAL A 349 23.83 6.37 -16.72
N LEU A 350 24.00 5.27 -17.46
CA LEU A 350 23.29 4.99 -18.71
C LEU A 350 22.41 3.74 -18.56
N GLY A 351 21.10 3.94 -18.35
CA GLY A 351 20.04 2.92 -18.29
C GLY A 351 18.64 3.56 -18.28
N THR A 352 17.56 2.83 -17.93
CA THR A 352 16.35 3.47 -17.40
C THR A 352 16.65 3.85 -15.96
N PRO A 353 16.86 5.14 -15.64
CA PRO A 353 17.22 5.52 -14.29
C PRO A 353 16.01 5.30 -13.38
N HIS A 354 16.04 4.24 -12.59
CA HIS A 354 15.29 4.21 -11.34
C HIS A 354 16.13 5.01 -10.35
N ARG A 355 15.83 6.30 -10.19
CA ARG A 355 16.44 7.04 -9.08
C ARG A 355 15.80 6.50 -7.82
N LEU A 356 16.48 5.57 -7.13
CA LEU A 356 16.17 5.32 -5.74
C LEU A 356 16.72 6.46 -4.92
N ILE A 357 15.83 7.21 -4.31
CA ILE A 357 16.19 8.09 -3.22
C ILE A 357 16.13 7.24 -1.94
N PRO A 358 17.25 6.97 -1.27
CA PRO A 358 17.33 6.01 -0.18
C PRO A 358 16.53 6.36 1.08
N ASP A 359 16.07 7.60 1.21
CA ASP A 359 15.35 8.10 2.38
C ASP A 359 14.10 8.89 1.94
N ARG A 360 13.91 10.11 2.44
CA ARG A 360 12.88 11.05 2.00
C ARG A 360 13.26 11.67 0.65
N PHE A 361 12.36 11.64 -0.33
CA PHE A 361 12.48 12.41 -1.56
C PHE A 361 11.50 13.56 -1.59
N ASP A 362 12.01 14.78 -1.57
CA ASP A 362 11.20 15.97 -1.81
C ASP A 362 11.09 16.19 -3.32
N LEU A 363 9.97 15.76 -3.91
CA LEU A 363 9.64 16.05 -5.30
C LEU A 363 9.17 17.50 -5.39
N SER A 364 10.12 18.41 -5.61
CA SER A 364 9.91 19.84 -5.88
C SER A 364 9.80 20.12 -7.39
N ASP A 365 9.45 21.35 -7.77
CA ASP A 365 9.35 21.75 -9.18
C ASP A 365 10.66 21.56 -9.96
N ALA A 366 11.80 21.89 -9.34
CA ALA A 366 13.11 21.69 -9.94
C ALA A 366 13.42 20.20 -10.14
N GLU A 367 13.04 19.36 -9.17
CA GLU A 367 13.22 17.92 -9.24
C GLU A 367 12.31 17.31 -10.32
N LEU A 368 11.04 17.74 -10.41
CA LEU A 368 10.12 17.29 -11.44
C LEU A 368 10.66 17.58 -12.84
N LEU A 369 11.10 18.82 -13.11
CA LEU A 369 11.66 19.20 -14.40
C LEU A 369 12.94 18.41 -14.76
N SER A 370 13.72 17.99 -13.76
CA SER A 370 14.90 17.13 -13.98
C SER A 370 14.55 15.74 -14.52
N LEU A 371 13.29 15.29 -14.37
CA LEU A 371 12.80 13.99 -14.83
C LEU A 371 12.29 14.00 -16.29
N ALA A 372 12.27 15.16 -16.95
CA ALA A 372 11.82 15.30 -18.34
C ALA A 372 12.49 14.33 -19.34
N PRO A 373 13.80 13.99 -19.23
CA PRO A 373 14.40 12.98 -20.11
C PRO A 373 13.76 11.59 -20.02
N GLY A 374 13.14 11.25 -18.88
CA GLY A 374 12.39 9.99 -18.69
C GLY A 374 11.04 10.01 -19.41
N ALA A 375 10.39 11.17 -19.48
CA ALA A 375 9.09 11.34 -20.14
C ALA A 375 9.10 11.00 -21.63
N ALA A 376 10.23 11.24 -22.31
CA ALA A 376 10.43 10.86 -23.72
C ALA A 376 10.30 9.33 -23.96
N ARG A 377 10.34 8.53 -22.90
CA ARG A 377 10.19 7.07 -22.94
C ARG A 377 8.81 6.58 -22.47
N GLY A 378 7.89 7.49 -22.13
CA GLY A 378 6.54 7.17 -21.66
C GLY A 378 6.48 6.65 -20.21
N GLU A 379 7.59 6.68 -19.46
CA GLU A 379 7.62 6.17 -18.08
C GLU A 379 8.58 6.97 -17.21
N ILE A 380 8.10 7.36 -16.02
CA ILE A 380 8.90 8.01 -14.97
C ILE A 380 8.70 7.23 -13.68
N ASN A 381 9.82 6.82 -13.08
CA ASN A 381 9.84 6.00 -11.88
C ASN A 381 10.59 6.71 -10.77
N VAL A 382 9.85 7.22 -9.79
CA VAL A 382 10.40 7.78 -8.55
C VAL A 382 10.19 6.75 -7.45
N LEU A 383 11.28 6.25 -6.88
CA LEU A 383 11.25 5.30 -5.78
C LEU A 383 11.99 5.90 -4.59
N ALA A 384 11.36 5.89 -3.42
CA ALA A 384 12.02 6.25 -2.18
C ALA A 384 11.88 5.11 -1.16
N MET A 385 12.94 4.81 -0.40
CA MET A 385 12.85 3.71 0.57
C MET A 385 12.06 4.09 1.83
N ASP A 386 12.00 5.37 2.18
CA ASP A 386 11.17 5.88 3.28
C ASP A 386 10.02 6.71 2.71
N ASP A 387 10.17 8.03 2.65
CA ASP A 387 9.06 8.93 2.31
C ASP A 387 9.24 9.55 0.92
N ILE A 388 8.14 9.82 0.23
CA ILE A 388 8.12 10.76 -0.89
C ILE A 388 7.22 11.91 -0.47
N ASP A 389 7.76 13.11 -0.48
CA ASP A 389 7.03 14.34 -0.18
C ASP A 389 6.93 15.16 -1.46
N VAL A 390 5.72 15.26 -2.00
CA VAL A 390 5.41 15.99 -3.22
C VAL A 390 4.97 17.40 -2.84
N THR A 391 5.71 18.39 -3.31
CA THR A 391 5.44 19.82 -3.10
C THR A 391 5.43 20.59 -4.43
N THR A 392 5.31 19.88 -5.56
CA THR A 392 5.33 20.51 -6.89
C THR A 392 4.09 21.38 -7.09
N THR A 393 4.27 22.51 -7.75
CA THR A 393 3.20 23.33 -8.34
C THR A 393 3.25 23.34 -9.86
N THR A 394 4.32 22.80 -10.44
CA THR A 394 4.48 22.60 -11.88
C THR A 394 3.70 21.37 -12.35
N PHE A 395 3.06 21.47 -13.52
CA PHE A 395 2.22 20.40 -14.09
C PHE A 395 3.03 19.35 -14.84
N LEU A 396 2.53 18.12 -14.86
CA LEU A 396 3.15 16.98 -15.54
C LEU A 396 3.30 17.20 -17.05
N ASP A 397 2.49 18.06 -17.65
CA ASP A 397 2.61 18.46 -19.06
C ASP A 397 3.99 19.06 -19.39
N SER A 398 4.66 19.68 -18.40
CA SER A 398 6.00 20.26 -18.58
C SER A 398 7.09 19.23 -18.85
N LEU A 399 6.82 17.95 -18.57
CA LEU A 399 7.76 16.85 -18.80
C LEU A 399 7.85 16.49 -20.29
N GLY A 400 6.86 16.88 -21.10
CA GLY A 400 6.88 16.76 -22.56
C GLY A 400 6.76 15.33 -23.07
N LEU A 401 5.55 14.76 -23.03
CA LEU A 401 5.28 13.47 -23.68
C LEU A 401 5.39 13.57 -25.21
N PRO A 402 5.89 12.52 -25.88
CA PRO A 402 5.79 12.42 -27.34
C PRO A 402 4.32 12.51 -27.81
N PHE A 403 4.08 13.18 -28.92
CA PHE A 403 2.74 13.42 -29.43
C PHE A 403 1.95 12.10 -29.61
N GLY A 404 0.74 12.05 -29.03
CA GLY A 404 -0.16 10.90 -29.11
C GLY A 404 0.23 9.70 -28.26
N GLN A 405 1.25 9.80 -27.40
CA GLN A 405 1.61 8.73 -26.46
C GLN A 405 1.04 8.96 -25.06
N ALA A 406 0.85 7.87 -24.33
CA ALA A 406 0.52 7.90 -22.91
C ALA A 406 1.80 7.75 -22.08
N GLY A 407 1.90 8.51 -20.99
CA GLY A 407 2.95 8.41 -19.99
C GLY A 407 2.45 7.77 -18.71
N THR A 408 3.32 7.10 -17.97
CA THR A 408 3.02 6.66 -16.60
C THR A 408 4.05 7.22 -15.62
N PHE A 409 3.56 7.85 -14.55
CA PHE A 409 4.36 8.39 -13.47
C PHE A 409 4.15 7.56 -12.21
N HIS A 410 5.21 6.87 -11.77
CA HIS A 410 5.20 6.06 -10.57
C HIS A 410 5.88 6.80 -9.41
N LEU A 411 5.20 6.84 -8.26
CA LEU A 411 5.69 7.31 -6.98
C LEU A 411 5.61 6.13 -6.00
N ASN A 412 6.74 5.48 -5.71
CA ASN A 412 6.79 4.34 -4.79
C ASN A 412 7.59 4.71 -3.54
N ALA A 413 6.90 5.01 -2.44
CA ALA A 413 7.48 5.26 -1.13
C ALA A 413 7.45 4.00 -0.26
N GLY A 414 8.56 3.62 0.37
CA GLY A 414 8.61 2.45 1.26
C GLY A 414 7.90 2.66 2.59
N ARG A 415 7.65 3.91 3.00
CA ARG A 415 6.88 4.32 4.18
C ARG A 415 5.74 5.26 3.81
N ASN A 416 5.94 6.57 3.71
CA ASN A 416 4.84 7.51 3.46
C ASN A 416 4.91 8.19 2.10
N LEU A 417 3.79 8.35 1.42
CA LEU A 417 3.67 9.24 0.25
C LEU A 417 2.80 10.43 0.62
N THR A 418 3.38 11.61 0.71
CA THR A 418 2.66 12.83 1.08
C THR A 418 2.59 13.82 -0.07
N PHE A 419 1.44 14.43 -0.26
CA PHE A 419 1.22 15.56 -1.18
C PHE A 419 0.82 16.74 -0.32
N THR A 420 1.64 17.79 -0.26
CA THR A 420 1.40 18.91 0.65
C THR A 420 1.41 20.23 -0.11
N ASN A 421 0.26 20.91 -0.15
CA ASN A 421 0.08 22.15 -0.93
C ASN A 421 0.60 22.02 -2.38
N SER A 422 0.43 20.84 -2.98
CA SER A 422 0.96 20.51 -4.30
C SER A 422 -0.12 20.48 -5.36
N GLU A 423 0.23 20.81 -6.61
CA GLU A 423 -0.62 20.68 -7.80
C GLU A 423 -0.03 19.60 -8.72
N PHE A 424 -0.08 18.33 -8.28
CA PHE A 424 0.46 17.20 -9.03
C PHE A 424 -0.54 16.76 -10.10
N GLN A 425 -0.61 17.54 -11.18
CA GLN A 425 -1.66 17.42 -12.19
C GLN A 425 -1.18 17.38 -13.63
N SER A 426 -1.97 16.72 -14.49
CA SER A 426 -1.90 16.85 -15.95
C SER A 426 -3.14 17.58 -16.47
N LEU A 427 -2.96 18.61 -17.30
CA LEU A 427 -4.04 19.43 -17.83
C LEU A 427 -4.57 18.95 -19.19
N GLY A 428 -3.75 18.24 -19.96
CA GLY A 428 -4.17 17.70 -21.27
C GLY A 428 -3.37 16.49 -21.74
N ALA A 429 -2.14 16.32 -21.25
CA ALA A 429 -1.33 15.15 -21.55
C ALA A 429 -1.90 13.87 -20.89
N HIS A 430 -1.84 12.74 -21.60
CA HIS A 430 -2.29 11.45 -21.09
C HIS A 430 -1.27 10.88 -20.09
N TRP A 431 -1.36 11.29 -18.83
CA TRP A 431 -0.53 10.77 -17.75
C TRP A 431 -1.32 9.83 -16.84
N ASN A 432 -0.86 8.59 -16.72
CA ASN A 432 -1.28 7.70 -15.65
C ASN A 432 -0.45 8.01 -14.40
N ILE A 433 -1.10 8.14 -13.24
CA ILE A 433 -0.43 8.40 -11.96
C ILE A 433 -0.59 7.18 -11.07
N LEU A 434 0.53 6.55 -10.71
CA LEU A 434 0.59 5.43 -9.78
C LEU A 434 1.32 5.85 -8.51
N GLY A 435 0.58 6.05 -7.41
CA GLY A 435 1.13 6.32 -6.08
C GLY A 435 1.04 5.09 -5.18
N ARG A 436 2.16 4.66 -4.60
CA ARG A 436 2.21 3.56 -3.63
C ARG A 436 3.02 3.97 -2.41
N ALA A 437 2.44 3.76 -1.23
CA ALA A 437 3.09 3.94 0.06
C ALA A 437 3.10 2.62 0.83
N GLY A 438 4.24 2.23 1.41
CA GLY A 438 4.33 1.05 2.27
C GLY A 438 3.57 1.18 3.59
N ARG A 439 3.25 2.41 4.01
CA ARG A 439 2.46 2.74 5.20
C ARG A 439 1.33 3.72 4.85
N ASP A 440 1.54 5.03 4.95
CA ASP A 440 0.44 6.01 4.83
C ASP A 440 0.56 6.84 3.54
N LEU A 441 -0.58 7.08 2.86
CA LEU A 441 -0.66 8.02 1.75
C LEU A 441 -1.55 9.19 2.15
N THR A 442 -0.99 10.39 2.22
CA THR A 442 -1.72 11.58 2.68
C THR A 442 -1.67 12.71 1.66
N ILE A 443 -2.83 13.23 1.27
CA ILE A 443 -2.95 14.44 0.46
C ILE A 443 -3.47 15.55 1.35
N THR A 444 -2.63 16.52 1.68
CA THR A 444 -2.96 17.66 2.55
C THR A 444 -3.00 18.94 1.74
N ALA A 445 -4.20 19.51 1.55
CA ALA A 445 -4.42 20.71 0.75
C ALA A 445 -3.77 20.65 -0.65
N GLY A 446 -3.64 19.44 -1.20
CA GLY A 446 -3.01 19.18 -2.48
C GLY A 446 -4.01 18.60 -3.49
N GLN A 447 -3.66 18.68 -4.76
CA GLN A 447 -4.42 18.13 -5.87
C GLN A 447 -3.60 17.06 -6.59
N VAL A 448 -4.21 15.91 -6.85
CA VAL A 448 -3.70 14.87 -7.74
C VAL A 448 -4.67 14.73 -8.88
N SER A 449 -4.27 15.08 -10.10
CA SER A 449 -5.19 15.13 -11.22
C SER A 449 -4.59 14.66 -12.55
N THR A 450 -5.44 14.16 -13.43
CA THR A 450 -5.06 13.80 -14.79
C THR A 450 -6.15 14.10 -15.81
N ALA A 451 -5.75 14.18 -17.08
CA ALA A 451 -6.57 14.49 -18.24
C ALA A 451 -6.15 13.58 -19.42
N GLY A 452 -6.75 13.78 -20.60
CA GLY A 452 -6.37 13.08 -21.84
C GLY A 452 -6.55 11.56 -21.83
N GLY A 453 -7.37 11.03 -20.93
CA GLY A 453 -7.64 9.60 -20.73
C GLY A 453 -6.81 8.94 -19.62
N GLY A 454 -5.95 9.70 -18.94
CA GLY A 454 -5.10 9.16 -17.88
C GLY A 454 -5.87 8.68 -16.65
N SER A 455 -5.35 7.66 -15.97
CA SER A 455 -5.95 7.08 -14.76
C SER A 455 -5.09 7.35 -13.52
N ILE A 456 -5.72 7.35 -12.33
CA ILE A 456 -5.06 7.57 -11.04
C ILE A 456 -5.23 6.33 -10.17
N HIS A 457 -4.14 5.75 -9.71
CA HIS A 457 -4.13 4.60 -8.80
C HIS A 457 -3.29 4.92 -7.56
N LEU A 458 -3.94 5.04 -6.41
CA LEU A 458 -3.31 5.34 -5.13
C LEU A 458 -3.48 4.16 -4.17
N HIS A 459 -2.37 3.70 -3.59
CA HIS A 459 -2.33 2.57 -2.67
C HIS A 459 -1.52 2.90 -1.42
N ALA A 460 -2.07 2.58 -0.26
CA ALA A 460 -1.42 2.70 1.04
C ALA A 460 -1.39 1.36 1.78
N GLY A 461 -0.23 1.01 2.36
CA GLY A 461 -0.07 -0.19 3.19
C GLY A 461 -0.74 -0.12 4.58
N ASN A 462 -1.21 1.07 4.98
CA ASN A 462 -1.99 1.33 6.19
C ASN A 462 -3.17 2.26 5.87
N ASP A 463 -3.03 3.59 5.95
CA ASP A 463 -4.13 4.54 5.74
C ASP A 463 -3.94 5.39 4.48
N LEU A 464 -5.04 5.67 3.76
CA LEU A 464 -5.08 6.67 2.70
C LEU A 464 -5.99 7.83 3.14
N ALA A 465 -5.48 9.05 3.19
CA ALA A 465 -6.22 10.20 3.69
C ALA A 465 -6.13 11.45 2.81
N LEU A 466 -7.29 12.02 2.49
CA LEU A 466 -7.43 13.36 1.94
C LEU A 466 -7.79 14.31 3.09
N VAL A 467 -6.94 15.29 3.33
CA VAL A 467 -7.01 16.21 4.46
C VAL A 467 -7.02 17.65 3.95
N ASP A 468 -8.07 18.38 4.27
CA ASP A 468 -8.15 19.78 3.88
C ASP A 468 -7.21 20.65 4.73
N GLY A 469 -6.60 21.64 4.11
CA GLY A 469 -5.76 22.63 4.79
C GLY A 469 -6.52 23.90 5.17
N PRO A 470 -5.83 24.88 5.76
CA PRO A 470 -6.45 26.15 6.16
C PRO A 470 -7.01 26.96 4.98
N ASN A 471 -6.37 26.86 3.80
CA ASN A 471 -6.61 27.70 2.64
C ASN A 471 -6.86 26.90 1.34
N GLY A 472 -6.98 25.57 1.42
CA GLY A 472 -7.10 24.71 0.24
C GLY A 472 -7.66 23.33 0.58
N PHE A 473 -8.39 22.75 -0.38
CA PHE A 473 -8.97 21.42 -0.24
C PHE A 473 -8.01 20.34 -0.74
N ALA A 474 -8.12 19.14 -0.18
CA ALA A 474 -7.49 17.97 -0.78
C ALA A 474 -8.41 17.37 -1.84
N SER A 475 -7.90 17.18 -3.07
CA SER A 475 -8.69 16.58 -4.15
C SER A 475 -7.91 15.55 -4.97
N VAL A 476 -8.65 14.54 -5.43
CA VAL A 476 -8.19 13.59 -6.45
C VAL A 476 -9.21 13.61 -7.57
N ASN A 477 -8.81 13.99 -8.78
CA ASN A 477 -9.79 14.22 -9.85
C ASN A 477 -9.30 13.90 -11.26
N THR A 478 -10.19 13.36 -12.08
CA THR A 478 -9.98 13.22 -13.52
C THR A 478 -10.72 14.34 -14.25
N ALA A 479 -10.00 15.11 -15.06
CA ALA A 479 -10.57 16.21 -15.87
C ALA A 479 -11.45 15.66 -17.02
N SER A 480 -12.10 16.55 -17.78
CA SER A 480 -12.92 16.16 -18.94
C SER A 480 -12.07 15.40 -19.97
N VAL A 481 -12.50 14.19 -20.33
CA VAL A 481 -11.68 13.16 -21.01
C VAL A 481 -10.60 12.61 -20.08
N GLY A 482 -10.98 12.09 -18.92
CA GLY A 482 -10.07 11.44 -17.96
C GLY A 482 -10.42 9.96 -17.78
N GLY A 483 -9.54 9.18 -17.16
CA GLY A 483 -9.68 7.74 -16.95
C GLY A 483 -10.22 7.36 -15.58
N ASP A 484 -9.87 6.16 -15.10
CA ASP A 484 -10.36 5.61 -13.84
C ASP A 484 -9.61 6.16 -12.62
N ILE A 485 -10.29 6.20 -11.47
CA ILE A 485 -9.67 6.48 -10.17
C ILE A 485 -9.78 5.23 -9.29
N SER A 486 -8.67 4.78 -8.74
CA SER A 486 -8.61 3.68 -7.77
C SER A 486 -7.88 4.12 -6.50
N LEU A 487 -8.56 4.00 -5.36
CA LEU A 487 -8.01 4.27 -4.03
C LEU A 487 -8.05 2.99 -3.19
N SER A 488 -6.93 2.61 -2.58
CA SER A 488 -6.88 1.42 -1.74
C SER A 488 -6.00 1.60 -0.51
N ALA A 489 -6.46 1.06 0.62
CA ALA A 489 -5.75 1.07 1.88
C ALA A 489 -6.02 -0.22 2.65
N VAL A 490 -5.01 -0.74 3.35
CA VAL A 490 -5.15 -1.93 4.21
C VAL A 490 -6.02 -1.64 5.43
N ASN A 491 -6.00 -0.41 5.92
CA ASN A 491 -6.81 0.04 7.06
C ASN A 491 -7.93 0.97 6.55
N ASP A 492 -7.81 2.28 6.72
CA ASP A 492 -8.89 3.21 6.38
C ASP A 492 -8.63 3.97 5.08
N VAL A 493 -9.72 4.26 4.37
CA VAL A 493 -9.75 5.30 3.33
C VAL A 493 -10.54 6.49 3.84
N VAL A 494 -9.86 7.61 4.03
CA VAL A 494 -10.42 8.87 4.54
C VAL A 494 -10.59 9.85 3.39
N ILE A 495 -11.83 10.10 2.98
CA ILE A 495 -12.15 11.04 1.89
C ILE A 495 -13.20 12.04 2.35
N PRO A 496 -12.99 13.36 2.23
CA PRO A 496 -14.03 14.34 2.52
C PRO A 496 -15.12 14.26 1.46
N SER A 497 -16.38 14.35 1.88
CA SER A 497 -17.47 14.54 0.94
C SER A 497 -17.30 15.86 0.17
N PRO A 498 -17.60 15.90 -1.13
CA PRO A 498 -17.60 17.12 -1.94
C PRO A 498 -18.72 18.11 -1.53
N PHE A 499 -19.54 17.73 -0.56
CA PHE A 499 -20.57 18.54 0.04
C PHE A 499 -19.98 19.41 1.17
N GLU A 500 -20.01 20.73 0.99
CA GLU A 500 -19.91 21.67 2.09
C GLU A 500 -21.32 22.09 2.54
N ARG A 501 -21.69 21.74 3.77
CA ARG A 501 -22.73 22.48 4.47
C ARG A 501 -22.17 23.90 4.59
N TYR A 502 -22.77 24.89 3.90
CA TYR A 502 -22.52 26.36 3.98
C TYR A 502 -21.88 27.13 2.80
N SER A 503 -21.82 26.63 1.56
CA SER A 503 -21.37 27.46 0.42
C SER A 503 -22.34 27.41 -0.76
N ASN A 504 -22.84 28.59 -1.14
CA ASN A 504 -23.62 28.88 -2.35
C ASN A 504 -22.73 29.29 -3.54
N SER A 505 -21.43 29.01 -3.49
CA SER A 505 -20.49 29.38 -4.53
C SER A 505 -20.48 28.32 -5.63
N ARG A 506 -20.91 28.69 -6.85
CA ARG A 506 -20.84 27.88 -8.09
C ARG A 506 -19.40 27.74 -8.62
N SER A 507 -18.40 27.54 -7.77
CA SER A 507 -17.02 27.40 -8.26
C SER A 507 -16.83 26.00 -8.83
N SER A 508 -16.37 25.96 -10.08
CA SER A 508 -16.04 24.78 -10.87
C SER A 508 -15.41 23.63 -10.08
N LEU A 509 -15.63 22.41 -10.56
CA LEU A 509 -15.08 21.13 -10.07
C LEU A 509 -13.61 21.18 -9.61
N SER A 510 -12.81 22.09 -10.19
CA SER A 510 -11.41 22.37 -9.83
C SER A 510 -11.19 22.90 -8.40
N GLY A 511 -12.23 23.10 -7.59
CA GLY A 511 -12.13 23.59 -6.22
C GLY A 511 -12.94 22.84 -5.17
N LEU A 512 -13.46 21.63 -5.46
CA LEU A 512 -14.24 20.85 -4.49
C LEU A 512 -13.34 19.83 -3.74
N PRO A 513 -13.54 19.61 -2.43
CA PRO A 513 -12.82 18.57 -1.69
C PRO A 513 -13.20 17.17 -2.15
N GLY A 514 -12.31 16.20 -1.95
CA GLY A 514 -12.58 14.79 -2.11
C GLY A 514 -12.28 14.26 -3.51
N VAL A 515 -13.04 13.25 -3.92
CA VAL A 515 -12.79 12.51 -5.16
C VAL A 515 -13.78 12.94 -6.24
N HIS A 516 -13.28 13.27 -7.43
CA HIS A 516 -14.10 13.69 -8.57
C HIS A 516 -13.78 12.91 -9.83
N VAL A 517 -14.74 12.13 -10.30
CA VAL A 517 -14.55 11.26 -11.46
C VAL A 517 -15.28 11.88 -12.66
N GLY A 518 -14.49 12.32 -13.63
CA GLY A 518 -14.96 12.85 -14.90
C GLY A 518 -15.40 11.77 -15.89
N LEU A 519 -15.67 12.18 -17.13
CA LEU A 519 -16.09 11.31 -18.22
C LEU A 519 -14.92 11.02 -19.18
N PRO A 520 -14.70 9.76 -19.62
CA PRO A 520 -15.27 8.51 -19.11
C PRO A 520 -14.41 7.90 -17.98
N GLY A 521 -14.91 7.84 -16.75
CA GLY A 521 -14.16 7.24 -15.63
C GLY A 521 -15.02 6.39 -14.71
N ASN A 522 -14.42 5.35 -14.15
CA ASN A 522 -14.95 4.57 -13.03
C ASN A 522 -14.21 4.91 -11.74
N LEU A 523 -14.86 4.65 -10.61
CA LEU A 523 -14.28 4.81 -9.28
C LEU A 523 -14.19 3.45 -8.59
N THR A 524 -13.03 3.10 -8.06
CA THR A 524 -12.87 1.96 -7.16
C THR A 524 -12.27 2.42 -5.84
N ILE A 525 -12.93 2.11 -4.72
CA ILE A 525 -12.41 2.36 -3.38
C ILE A 525 -12.40 1.05 -2.61
N ARG A 526 -11.26 0.69 -2.03
CA ARG A 526 -11.09 -0.52 -1.20
C ARG A 526 -10.41 -0.17 0.13
N ALA A 527 -11.14 -0.27 1.23
CA ALA A 527 -10.62 -0.12 2.59
C ALA A 527 -10.70 -1.45 3.35
N GLY A 528 -9.63 -1.87 4.02
CA GLY A 528 -9.69 -3.06 4.86
C GLY A 528 -10.51 -2.87 6.14
N ASN A 529 -10.63 -1.64 6.64
CA ASN A 529 -11.50 -1.26 7.76
C ASN A 529 -12.61 -0.31 7.31
N ASP A 530 -12.45 1.01 7.44
CA ASP A 530 -13.55 1.95 7.18
C ASP A 530 -13.31 2.85 5.95
N VAL A 531 -14.39 3.21 5.27
CA VAL A 531 -14.43 4.40 4.41
C VAL A 531 -15.12 5.52 5.17
N ARG A 532 -14.37 6.55 5.54
CA ARG A 532 -14.86 7.64 6.41
C ARG A 532 -14.47 9.02 5.90
N GLY A 533 -15.13 10.05 6.42
CA GLY A 533 -14.68 11.41 6.18
C GLY A 533 -13.67 11.87 7.23
N PRO A 534 -12.92 12.96 6.96
CA PRO A 534 -11.89 13.45 7.86
C PRO A 534 -12.49 13.98 9.16
N VAL A 535 -11.79 13.69 10.27
CA VAL A 535 -12.12 14.21 11.59
C VAL A 535 -11.43 15.57 11.72
N SER A 536 -12.15 16.68 11.52
CA SER A 536 -11.60 18.02 11.69
C SER A 536 -12.25 18.73 12.89
N THR A 537 -11.49 19.62 13.54
CA THR A 537 -11.96 20.46 14.65
C THR A 537 -12.95 21.54 14.23
N ARG A 538 -13.01 21.86 12.92
CA ARG A 538 -13.89 22.91 12.38
C ARG A 538 -15.22 22.38 11.85
N ASN A 539 -15.24 21.19 11.24
CA ASN A 539 -16.46 20.51 10.76
C ASN A 539 -16.18 19.01 10.51
N GLN A 540 -16.97 18.13 11.12
CA GLN A 540 -16.95 16.70 10.79
C GLN A 540 -17.63 16.51 9.42
N ARG A 541 -16.87 16.03 8.42
CA ARG A 541 -17.41 15.68 7.09
C ARG A 541 -17.61 14.18 7.01
N GLY A 542 -18.69 13.74 6.37
CA GLY A 542 -18.84 12.35 5.98
C GLY A 542 -18.00 12.03 4.73
N PRO A 543 -17.89 10.74 4.35
CA PRO A 543 -17.26 10.35 3.10
C PRO A 543 -18.14 10.69 1.89
N GLY A 544 -17.52 10.87 0.73
CA GLY A 544 -18.25 11.17 -0.49
C GLY A 544 -17.36 11.37 -1.72
N PHE A 545 -18.00 11.37 -2.88
CA PHE A 545 -17.35 11.59 -4.18
C PHE A 545 -18.34 12.14 -5.20
N THR A 546 -17.81 12.65 -6.31
CA THR A 546 -18.60 12.99 -7.49
C THR A 546 -18.34 11.98 -8.61
N LEU A 547 -19.39 11.60 -9.34
CA LEU A 547 -19.32 10.64 -10.43
C LEU A 547 -20.16 11.14 -11.60
N GLN A 548 -19.47 11.61 -12.64
CA GLN A 548 -20.14 12.14 -13.84
C GLN A 548 -20.58 11.06 -14.82
N GLY A 549 -19.87 9.94 -14.91
CA GLY A 549 -20.21 8.77 -15.72
C GLY A 549 -19.81 7.46 -15.04
N GLY A 550 -20.20 6.32 -15.62
CA GLY A 550 -19.61 5.03 -15.25
C GLY A 550 -20.07 4.46 -13.92
N THR A 551 -19.22 3.62 -13.32
CA THR A 551 -19.53 2.88 -12.09
C THR A 551 -18.58 3.26 -10.96
N ALA A 552 -19.13 3.53 -9.78
CA ALA A 552 -18.40 3.56 -8.53
C ALA A 552 -18.62 2.24 -7.77
N ASP A 553 -17.52 1.55 -7.44
CA ASP A 553 -17.50 0.38 -6.55
C ASP A 553 -16.68 0.71 -5.30
N VAL A 554 -17.38 0.87 -4.18
CA VAL A 554 -16.82 1.23 -2.88
C VAL A 554 -17.01 0.07 -1.92
N ALA A 555 -15.92 -0.46 -1.38
CA ALA A 555 -15.96 -1.53 -0.39
C ALA A 555 -15.12 -1.20 0.86
N ALA A 556 -15.70 -1.49 2.02
CA ALA A 556 -15.06 -1.36 3.33
C ALA A 556 -15.21 -2.66 4.12
N GLY A 557 -14.14 -3.11 4.80
CA GLY A 557 -14.20 -4.32 5.64
C GLY A 557 -15.11 -4.17 6.88
N ARG A 558 -15.35 -2.93 7.32
CA ARG A 558 -16.25 -2.60 8.43
C ARG A 558 -17.30 -1.58 8.01
N ASP A 559 -17.11 -0.27 8.19
CA ASP A 559 -18.18 0.71 7.95
C ASP A 559 -17.91 1.65 6.78
N ILE A 560 -19.01 2.15 6.19
CA ILE A 560 -18.98 3.29 5.28
C ILE A 560 -19.77 4.43 5.91
N GLY A 561 -19.07 5.50 6.27
CA GLY A 561 -19.62 6.65 6.99
C GLY A 561 -19.85 6.37 8.47
N THR A 562 -20.40 7.37 9.16
CA THR A 562 -20.86 7.25 10.56
C THR A 562 -22.18 8.00 10.72
N GLU A 563 -22.89 7.78 11.82
CA GLU A 563 -24.14 8.49 12.11
C GLU A 563 -23.98 10.02 12.25
N LEU A 564 -22.80 10.49 12.66
CA LEU A 564 -22.49 11.93 12.73
C LEU A 564 -21.92 12.46 11.41
N ALA A 565 -21.48 11.57 10.52
CA ALA A 565 -20.78 11.90 9.29
C ALA A 565 -21.19 10.90 8.18
N PRO A 566 -22.46 10.95 7.75
CA PRO A 566 -23.00 10.01 6.77
C PRO A 566 -22.46 10.30 5.37
N VAL A 567 -22.58 9.32 4.49
CA VAL A 567 -22.15 9.40 3.09
C VAL A 567 -22.96 10.46 2.33
N ASN A 568 -22.27 11.29 1.56
CA ASN A 568 -22.88 12.24 0.62
C ASN A 568 -22.24 12.11 -0.75
N LEU A 569 -23.04 11.79 -1.77
CA LEU A 569 -22.62 11.60 -3.15
C LEU A 569 -23.18 12.70 -4.05
N ILE A 570 -22.50 12.96 -5.16
CA ILE A 570 -23.03 13.77 -6.26
C ILE A 570 -22.90 12.93 -7.52
N LEU A 571 -24.03 12.53 -8.11
CA LEU A 571 -24.11 11.59 -9.20
C LEU A 571 -24.78 12.26 -10.41
N GLY A 572 -24.36 11.88 -11.61
CA GLY A 572 -24.91 12.46 -12.83
C GLY A 572 -23.92 13.37 -13.54
N GLY A 573 -24.24 13.76 -14.76
CA GLY A 573 -23.38 14.61 -15.55
C GLY A 573 -23.99 14.89 -16.92
N ARG A 574 -23.20 15.50 -17.78
CA ARG A 574 -23.53 15.71 -19.19
C ARG A 574 -22.30 15.51 -20.05
N ILE A 575 -22.48 14.89 -21.21
CA ILE A 575 -21.49 14.81 -22.27
C ILE A 575 -21.93 15.80 -23.35
N ASP A 576 -21.05 16.73 -23.71
CA ASP A 576 -21.25 17.60 -24.88
C ASP A 576 -20.91 16.78 -26.14
N ASN A 577 -21.88 16.64 -27.05
CA ASN A 577 -21.71 15.88 -28.29
C ASN A 577 -21.00 16.70 -29.38
N GLY A 578 -20.70 17.98 -29.15
CA GLY A 578 -20.02 18.88 -30.09
C GLY A 578 -20.93 19.43 -31.20
N ASP A 579 -22.20 19.04 -31.21
CA ASP A 579 -23.24 19.50 -32.15
C ASP A 579 -24.29 20.42 -31.48
N GLY A 580 -24.01 20.87 -30.26
CA GLY A 580 -24.93 21.66 -29.44
C GLY A 580 -25.97 20.81 -28.69
N THR A 581 -25.89 19.48 -28.75
CA THR A 581 -26.70 18.56 -27.95
C THR A 581 -25.89 17.94 -26.80
N PHE A 582 -26.60 17.50 -25.76
CA PHE A 582 -26.00 16.84 -24.60
C PHE A 582 -26.52 15.42 -24.44
N THR A 583 -25.63 14.50 -24.12
CA THR A 583 -25.98 13.14 -23.71
C THR A 583 -25.90 13.02 -22.19
N VAL A 584 -26.90 12.37 -21.58
CA VAL A 584 -26.89 12.06 -20.14
C VAL A 584 -26.23 10.69 -19.92
N PRO A 585 -25.02 10.63 -19.35
CA PRO A 585 -24.40 9.36 -18.98
C PRO A 585 -25.19 8.65 -17.87
N HIS A 586 -25.22 7.32 -17.91
CA HIS A 586 -25.73 6.52 -16.80
C HIS A 586 -24.64 6.36 -15.73
N ASN A 587 -25.04 6.42 -14.46
CA ASN A 587 -24.14 6.25 -13.32
C ASN A 587 -24.65 5.17 -12.39
N THR A 588 -23.76 4.32 -11.88
CA THR A 588 -24.10 3.37 -10.82
C THR A 588 -23.13 3.54 -9.65
N ALA A 589 -23.65 3.71 -8.44
CA ALA A 589 -22.87 3.72 -7.22
C ALA A 589 -23.20 2.48 -6.37
N ASN A 590 -22.20 1.63 -6.14
CA ASN A 590 -22.29 0.43 -5.31
C ASN A 590 -21.46 0.64 -4.04
N LEU A 591 -22.12 0.60 -2.88
CA LEU A 591 -21.50 0.78 -1.57
C LEU A 591 -21.66 -0.51 -0.77
N ASN A 592 -20.54 -1.16 -0.46
CA ASN A 592 -20.48 -2.48 0.16
C ASN A 592 -19.71 -2.43 1.49
N ALA A 593 -20.40 -2.52 2.62
CA ALA A 593 -19.79 -2.52 3.95
C ALA A 593 -19.83 -3.92 4.58
N GLY A 594 -18.71 -4.36 5.16
CA GLY A 594 -18.68 -5.60 5.95
C GLY A 594 -19.52 -5.53 7.22
N ARG A 595 -19.80 -4.32 7.72
CA ARG A 595 -20.62 -4.06 8.90
C ARG A 595 -21.76 -3.09 8.64
N SER A 596 -21.54 -1.79 8.53
CA SER A 596 -22.67 -0.83 8.47
C SER A 596 -22.47 0.30 7.46
N ILE A 597 -23.58 0.83 6.94
CA ILE A 597 -23.59 1.99 6.05
C ILE A 597 -24.43 3.08 6.70
N PHE A 598 -23.88 4.29 6.75
CA PHE A 598 -24.59 5.50 7.16
C PHE A 598 -24.67 6.42 5.96
N PHE A 599 -25.86 6.57 5.38
CA PHE A 599 -26.05 7.28 4.11
C PHE A 599 -26.96 8.48 4.30
N SER A 600 -26.66 9.60 3.62
CA SER A 600 -27.50 10.78 3.70
C SER A 600 -27.96 11.38 2.39
N LEU A 601 -27.09 11.48 1.39
CA LEU A 601 -27.42 12.27 0.20
C LEU A 601 -26.82 11.66 -1.07
N ALA A 602 -27.59 11.70 -2.14
CA ALA A 602 -27.13 11.49 -3.52
C ALA A 602 -27.70 12.63 -4.37
N GLU A 603 -26.95 13.71 -4.52
CA GLU A 603 -27.40 14.86 -5.32
C GLU A 603 -27.26 14.60 -6.81
N ASP A 604 -28.14 15.20 -7.61
CA ASP A 604 -27.95 15.33 -9.04
C ASP A 604 -26.86 16.36 -9.35
N PHE A 605 -25.80 15.91 -10.01
CA PHE A 605 -24.64 16.72 -10.38
C PHE A 605 -25.01 17.89 -11.29
N GLY A 606 -25.83 17.65 -12.32
CA GLY A 606 -26.17 18.67 -13.30
C GLY A 606 -26.97 19.81 -12.68
N LEU A 607 -27.91 19.50 -11.77
CA LEU A 607 -28.67 20.52 -11.05
C LEU A 607 -27.81 21.33 -10.08
N ARG A 608 -26.77 20.71 -9.52
CA ARG A 608 -25.82 21.38 -8.63
C ARG A 608 -24.93 22.36 -9.38
N GLU A 609 -24.35 21.93 -10.50
CA GLU A 609 -23.26 22.66 -11.16
C GLU A 609 -23.75 23.59 -12.28
N SER A 610 -24.78 23.20 -13.05
CA SER A 610 -25.16 23.91 -14.28
C SER A 610 -26.66 24.11 -14.49
N GLY A 611 -27.51 23.66 -13.56
CA GLY A 611 -28.97 23.66 -13.76
C GLY A 611 -29.43 22.70 -14.86
N PHE A 612 -28.66 21.65 -15.14
CA PHE A 612 -28.98 20.62 -16.13
C PHE A 612 -29.56 19.38 -15.43
N LEU A 613 -30.69 18.82 -15.89
CA LEU A 613 -31.25 17.65 -15.22
C LEU A 613 -30.66 16.35 -15.78
N SER A 614 -29.97 15.56 -14.94
CA SER A 614 -29.48 14.23 -15.34
C SER A 614 -30.43 13.10 -14.91
N ALA A 615 -30.81 13.03 -13.63
CA ALA A 615 -31.79 12.11 -13.02
C ALA A 615 -31.75 10.64 -13.50
N ASN A 616 -30.59 10.14 -13.93
CA ASN A 616 -30.42 8.82 -14.55
C ASN A 616 -29.41 7.94 -13.80
N SER A 617 -29.25 8.14 -12.50
CA SER A 617 -28.31 7.37 -11.67
C SER A 617 -28.98 6.18 -10.97
N SER A 618 -28.16 5.23 -10.55
CA SER A 618 -28.55 4.07 -9.73
C SER A 618 -27.69 4.02 -8.46
N LEU A 619 -28.28 3.64 -7.32
CA LEU A 619 -27.60 3.54 -6.04
C LEU A 619 -27.93 2.21 -5.36
N ASN A 620 -26.89 1.46 -5.01
CA ASN A 620 -26.98 0.16 -4.34
C ASN A 620 -26.16 0.19 -3.05
N LEU A 621 -26.82 -0.10 -1.93
CA LEU A 621 -26.22 -0.16 -0.60
C LEU A 621 -26.29 -1.59 -0.07
N THR A 622 -25.16 -2.15 0.35
CA THR A 622 -25.10 -3.50 0.93
C THR A 622 -24.31 -3.50 2.23
N ALA A 623 -24.93 -3.92 3.33
CA ALA A 623 -24.28 -4.12 4.62
C ALA A 623 -24.39 -5.59 5.03
N ARG A 624 -23.26 -6.24 5.34
CA ARG A 624 -23.26 -7.67 5.65
C ARG A 624 -23.74 -7.95 7.08
N THR A 625 -22.97 -7.54 8.08
CA THR A 625 -23.22 -7.96 9.48
C THR A 625 -24.04 -6.96 10.31
N GLY A 626 -24.12 -5.70 9.89
CA GLY A 626 -24.75 -4.62 10.64
C GLY A 626 -25.82 -3.89 9.84
N ASN A 627 -26.09 -2.63 10.21
CA ASN A 627 -27.27 -1.89 9.77
C ASN A 627 -26.97 -0.96 8.60
N ILE A 628 -28.01 -0.65 7.84
CA ILE A 628 -28.02 0.49 6.92
C ILE A 628 -28.89 1.58 7.54
N LEU A 629 -28.30 2.74 7.79
CA LEU A 629 -29.00 3.92 8.25
C LEU A 629 -29.11 4.95 7.12
N ILE A 630 -30.32 5.44 6.85
CA ILE A 630 -30.58 6.40 5.77
C ILE A 630 -31.29 7.62 6.37
N GLU A 631 -30.68 8.79 6.23
CA GLU A 631 -31.25 10.07 6.68
C GLU A 631 -31.21 11.13 5.58
N PRO A 632 -32.29 11.83 5.24
CA PRO A 632 -32.26 12.78 4.12
C PRO A 632 -31.30 13.94 4.40
N GLY A 633 -30.35 14.13 3.49
CA GLY A 633 -29.43 15.26 3.54
C GLY A 633 -30.12 16.62 3.48
N ARG A 634 -29.39 17.68 3.85
CA ARG A 634 -29.90 19.05 3.90
C ARG A 634 -29.14 19.98 2.95
N PRO A 635 -29.26 19.76 1.62
CA PRO A 635 -28.70 20.69 0.66
C PRO A 635 -29.36 22.07 0.81
N THR A 636 -28.60 23.12 0.49
CA THR A 636 -29.04 24.52 0.48
C THR A 636 -28.76 25.14 -0.88
N GLY A 637 -29.38 26.28 -1.17
CA GLY A 637 -29.21 26.99 -2.44
C GLY A 637 -30.22 26.56 -3.51
N GLU A 638 -29.90 26.85 -4.77
CA GLU A 638 -30.75 26.51 -5.90
C GLU A 638 -30.97 25.02 -6.01
N PHE A 639 -32.18 24.65 -6.46
CA PHE A 639 -32.62 23.27 -6.61
C PHE A 639 -32.51 22.42 -5.34
N ALA A 640 -32.35 23.00 -4.14
CA ALA A 640 -32.13 22.24 -2.91
C ALA A 640 -33.23 21.19 -2.62
N ALA A 641 -34.48 21.48 -2.98
CA ALA A 641 -35.56 20.49 -2.86
C ALA A 641 -35.37 19.29 -3.80
N ALA A 642 -34.99 19.55 -5.05
CA ALA A 642 -34.76 18.54 -6.08
C ALA A 642 -33.45 17.76 -5.87
N ARG A 643 -32.36 18.43 -5.48
CA ARG A 643 -31.06 17.82 -5.16
C ARG A 643 -31.09 16.87 -3.96
N ARG A 644 -32.15 16.91 -3.15
CA ARG A 644 -32.37 15.95 -2.05
C ARG A 644 -32.99 14.64 -2.51
N LEU A 645 -33.53 14.58 -3.73
CA LEU A 645 -34.21 13.39 -4.24
C LEU A 645 -33.20 12.27 -4.51
N PHE A 646 -33.47 11.12 -3.93
CA PHE A 646 -32.68 9.91 -4.16
C PHE A 646 -32.89 9.39 -5.60
N PRO A 647 -31.91 8.65 -6.15
CA PRO A 647 -32.02 8.06 -7.47
C PRO A 647 -33.26 7.15 -7.62
N ALA A 648 -33.88 7.16 -8.80
CA ALA A 648 -35.08 6.37 -9.06
C ALA A 648 -34.82 4.84 -9.05
N ASN A 649 -33.57 4.44 -9.25
CA ASN A 649 -33.07 3.08 -9.03
C ASN A 649 -32.30 3.04 -7.71
N PHE A 650 -32.94 2.54 -6.66
CA PHE A 650 -32.39 2.50 -5.33
C PHE A 650 -32.55 1.10 -4.73
N SER A 651 -31.45 0.51 -4.28
CA SER A 651 -31.48 -0.71 -3.48
C SER A 651 -30.69 -0.57 -2.20
N ALA A 652 -31.23 -1.12 -1.11
CA ALA A 652 -30.55 -1.26 0.17
C ALA A 652 -30.79 -2.67 0.72
N THR A 653 -29.69 -3.38 1.00
CA THR A 653 -29.71 -4.77 1.48
C THR A 653 -28.87 -4.90 2.75
N ALA A 654 -29.51 -5.23 3.87
CA ALA A 654 -28.85 -5.59 5.12
C ALA A 654 -28.93 -7.11 5.33
N ASP A 655 -27.84 -7.83 5.07
CA ASP A 655 -27.83 -9.31 5.01
C ASP A 655 -28.10 -9.95 6.37
N GLU A 656 -27.59 -9.36 7.45
CA GLU A 656 -27.79 -9.82 8.82
C GLU A 656 -28.42 -8.76 9.75
N GLY A 657 -28.42 -7.50 9.34
CA GLY A 657 -28.89 -6.37 10.15
C GLY A 657 -30.24 -5.81 9.74
N SER A 658 -30.46 -4.55 10.14
CA SER A 658 -31.68 -3.78 9.94
C SER A 658 -31.47 -2.60 8.98
N ILE A 659 -32.55 -2.16 8.35
CA ILE A 659 -32.59 -0.87 7.63
C ILE A 659 -33.33 0.15 8.51
N ILE A 660 -32.65 1.23 8.85
CA ILE A 660 -33.17 2.30 9.70
C ILE A 660 -33.37 3.55 8.85
N LEU A 661 -34.62 3.94 8.65
CA LEU A 661 -35.00 5.16 7.96
C LEU A 661 -35.20 6.26 9.00
N VAL A 662 -34.50 7.38 8.83
CA VAL A 662 -34.51 8.48 9.79
C VAL A 662 -35.08 9.70 9.09
N THR A 663 -36.22 10.21 9.52
CA THR A 663 -36.78 11.46 8.97
C THR A 663 -37.13 12.46 10.05
N ASP A 664 -37.00 13.75 9.71
CA ASP A 664 -37.50 14.85 10.52
C ASP A 664 -38.79 15.42 9.87
N THR A 665 -38.89 16.74 9.74
CA THR A 665 -39.92 17.39 8.89
C THR A 665 -39.76 17.09 7.39
N ARG A 666 -38.65 16.46 6.97
CA ARG A 666 -38.31 16.18 5.58
C ARG A 666 -38.45 14.69 5.28
N GLU A 667 -39.07 14.41 4.15
CA GLU A 667 -39.37 13.08 3.66
C GLU A 667 -38.16 12.49 2.91
N LEU A 668 -37.98 11.17 2.95
CA LEU A 668 -37.15 10.44 2.01
C LEU A 668 -37.90 10.34 0.69
N SER A 669 -37.47 11.08 -0.32
CA SER A 669 -38.14 11.18 -1.61
C SER A 669 -37.24 10.78 -2.76
N PHE A 670 -37.83 10.23 -3.83
CA PHE A 670 -37.10 9.72 -4.99
C PHE A 670 -37.49 10.48 -6.26
N TRP A 671 -36.59 10.47 -7.25
CA TRP A 671 -36.91 10.93 -8.60
C TRP A 671 -38.06 10.10 -9.20
N PRO A 672 -39.08 10.74 -9.81
CA PRO A 672 -40.13 10.02 -10.53
C PRO A 672 -39.56 9.34 -11.78
N SER A 673 -39.94 8.09 -12.02
CA SER A 673 -39.49 7.29 -13.17
C SER A 673 -40.45 6.13 -13.47
N PRO A 674 -40.81 5.86 -14.74
CA PRO A 674 -41.67 4.71 -15.09
C PRO A 674 -40.98 3.36 -14.93
N THR A 675 -39.65 3.32 -15.00
CA THR A 675 -38.84 2.08 -14.97
C THR A 675 -38.03 1.93 -13.69
N GLY A 676 -37.84 3.02 -12.93
CA GLY A 676 -37.08 3.04 -11.69
C GLY A 676 -37.63 2.10 -10.62
N SER A 677 -36.75 1.41 -9.90
CA SER A 677 -37.11 0.48 -8.82
C SER A 677 -36.56 0.89 -7.47
N ILE A 678 -37.34 0.66 -6.40
CA ILE A 678 -36.95 0.92 -5.01
C ILE A 678 -37.06 -0.37 -4.23
N ARG A 679 -35.93 -0.88 -3.73
CA ARG A 679 -35.87 -2.18 -3.04
C ARG A 679 -35.15 -2.06 -1.70
N LEU A 680 -35.85 -2.30 -0.61
CA LEU A 680 -35.31 -2.38 0.75
C LEU A 680 -35.45 -3.82 1.24
N SER A 681 -34.34 -4.47 1.57
CA SER A 681 -34.32 -5.84 2.09
C SER A 681 -33.46 -5.92 3.34
N ALA A 682 -34.02 -6.40 4.44
CA ALA A 682 -33.29 -6.60 5.70
C ALA A 682 -33.51 -8.01 6.24
N ARG A 683 -32.54 -8.57 6.97
CA ARG A 683 -32.79 -9.81 7.71
C ARG A 683 -33.63 -9.55 8.96
N GLN A 684 -33.25 -8.52 9.71
CA GLN A 684 -33.91 -8.13 10.95
C GLN A 684 -35.09 -7.19 10.61
N GLU A 685 -34.99 -5.90 10.91
CA GLU A 685 -36.12 -4.97 10.84
C GLU A 685 -35.95 -3.94 9.72
N ILE A 686 -37.08 -3.42 9.22
CA ILE A 686 -37.13 -2.13 8.53
C ILE A 686 -37.88 -1.16 9.42
N LYS A 687 -37.20 -0.16 9.94
CA LYS A 687 -37.73 0.71 10.99
C LYS A 687 -37.62 2.18 10.64
N GLY A 688 -38.72 2.90 10.77
CA GLY A 688 -38.74 4.35 10.74
C GLY A 688 -38.56 4.97 12.12
N GLN A 689 -37.71 5.99 12.20
CA GLN A 689 -37.44 6.73 13.43
C GLN A 689 -37.27 8.23 13.14
N GLY A 690 -37.41 9.04 14.18
CA GLY A 690 -37.05 10.44 14.13
C GLY A 690 -35.55 10.68 14.26
N PRO A 691 -35.10 11.94 14.07
CA PRO A 691 -33.70 12.32 14.23
C PRO A 691 -33.23 12.10 15.67
N LEU A 692 -31.90 12.08 15.84
CA LEU A 692 -31.29 12.19 17.17
C LEU A 692 -31.71 13.52 17.82
N GLN A 693 -32.18 13.45 19.05
CA GLN A 693 -32.48 14.61 19.87
C GLN A 693 -32.12 14.37 21.33
N GLN A 694 -31.85 15.45 22.07
CA GLN A 694 -31.77 15.36 23.52
C GLN A 694 -33.18 15.12 24.07
N LEU A 695 -33.44 13.89 24.48
CA LEU A 695 -34.68 13.49 25.12
C LEU A 695 -34.59 13.74 26.61
N ILE A 696 -35.59 14.42 27.16
CA ILE A 696 -35.74 14.54 28.62
C ILE A 696 -36.04 13.13 29.16
N VAL A 697 -35.28 12.66 30.14
CA VAL A 697 -35.54 11.40 30.84
C VAL A 697 -36.78 11.61 31.71
N GLN A 698 -37.95 11.35 31.14
CA GLN A 698 -39.25 11.57 31.79
C GLN A 698 -39.34 10.84 33.13
N ASP A 699 -38.79 9.63 33.22
CA ASP A 699 -38.86 8.80 34.41
C ASP A 699 -37.84 9.20 35.50
N SER A 700 -37.08 10.29 35.31
CA SER A 700 -36.20 10.83 36.36
C SER A 700 -36.98 11.81 37.23
N VAL A 701 -37.18 11.43 38.50
CA VAL A 701 -37.91 12.23 39.48
C VAL A 701 -36.95 12.88 40.48
N LEU A 702 -37.29 14.08 40.95
CA LEU A 702 -36.59 14.77 42.03
C LEU A 702 -37.41 14.67 43.31
N ILE A 703 -36.81 14.13 44.37
CA ILE A 703 -37.46 13.87 45.65
C ILE A 703 -36.66 14.56 46.75
N TYR A 704 -37.35 15.16 47.72
CA TYR A 704 -36.75 15.62 48.97
C TYR A 704 -37.03 14.61 50.08
N THR A 705 -35.99 14.00 50.64
CA THR A 705 -36.12 12.88 51.60
C THR A 705 -35.99 13.40 53.03
N GLY A 706 -37.08 13.80 53.68
CA GLY A 706 -37.05 14.24 55.08
C GLY A 706 -38.00 15.40 55.40
N THR A 707 -38.01 15.81 56.66
CA THR A 707 -38.68 17.04 57.14
C THR A 707 -37.65 18.13 57.47
N PRO A 708 -37.99 19.43 57.34
CA PRO A 708 -37.01 20.48 57.58
C PRO A 708 -36.44 20.45 59.01
N GLY A 709 -35.10 20.52 59.12
CA GLY A 709 -34.37 20.36 60.39
C GLY A 709 -33.85 18.95 60.67
N ASP A 710 -34.23 17.95 59.87
CA ASP A 710 -33.60 16.62 59.89
C ASP A 710 -32.19 16.69 59.28
N PRO A 711 -31.12 16.36 60.02
CA PRO A 711 -29.76 16.36 59.49
C PRO A 711 -29.54 15.35 58.34
N ALA A 712 -30.44 14.37 58.16
CA ALA A 712 -30.40 13.43 57.05
C ALA A 712 -31.16 13.91 55.81
N ALA A 713 -31.85 15.05 55.87
CA ALA A 713 -32.67 15.54 54.76
C ALA A 713 -31.82 15.98 53.57
N ARG A 714 -32.18 15.49 52.38
CA ARG A 714 -31.44 15.79 51.14
C ARG A 714 -32.32 15.71 49.91
N TRP A 715 -31.86 16.38 48.86
CA TRP A 715 -32.39 16.25 47.51
C TRP A 715 -31.80 15.00 46.85
N VAL A 716 -32.66 14.14 46.32
CA VAL A 716 -32.28 12.90 45.63
C VAL A 716 -32.96 12.87 44.26
N ARG A 717 -32.18 12.70 43.21
CA ARG A 717 -32.68 12.43 41.86
C ARG A 717 -32.49 10.96 41.54
N VAL A 718 -33.55 10.30 41.10
CA VAL A 718 -33.58 8.86 40.91
C VAL A 718 -34.63 8.51 39.83
N ASN A 719 -34.56 7.29 39.29
CA ASN A 719 -35.62 6.78 38.42
C ASN A 719 -36.90 6.54 39.24
N GLU A 720 -38.06 6.87 38.67
CA GLU A 720 -39.36 6.78 39.31
C GLU A 720 -39.68 5.36 39.80
N ALA A 721 -39.43 4.34 38.97
CA ALA A 721 -39.66 2.96 39.35
C ALA A 721 -38.73 2.52 40.49
N VAL A 722 -37.49 3.01 40.50
CA VAL A 722 -36.53 2.75 41.59
C VAL A 722 -36.98 3.44 42.88
N ALA A 723 -37.46 4.68 42.80
CA ALA A 723 -38.02 5.38 43.97
C ALA A 723 -39.28 4.70 44.51
N LEU A 724 -40.15 4.18 43.63
CA LEU A 724 -41.34 3.42 44.01
C LEU A 724 -41.01 2.02 44.56
N ALA A 725 -39.83 1.47 44.26
CA ALA A 725 -39.37 0.20 44.81
C ALA A 725 -38.62 0.36 46.14
N ASP A 726 -37.93 1.49 46.37
CA ASP A 726 -37.13 1.76 47.57
C ASP A 726 -38.03 2.14 48.78
N PRO A 727 -38.05 1.35 49.87
CA PRO A 727 -38.84 1.64 51.06
C PRO A 727 -38.53 2.99 51.72
N ASN A 728 -37.32 3.54 51.52
CA ASN A 728 -36.88 4.80 52.11
C ASN A 728 -37.25 6.02 51.26
N LEU A 729 -37.44 5.85 49.94
CA LEU A 729 -37.75 6.95 49.00
C LEU A 729 -39.23 6.99 48.64
N ARG A 730 -39.87 5.82 48.54
CA ARG A 730 -41.29 5.68 48.18
C ARG A 730 -42.24 6.54 49.01
N PRO A 731 -42.11 6.63 50.35
CA PRO A 731 -43.02 7.46 51.14
C PRO A 731 -42.92 8.96 50.79
N TRP A 732 -41.72 9.42 50.43
CA TRP A 732 -41.48 10.81 50.06
C TRP A 732 -41.96 11.13 48.65
N LEU A 733 -41.74 10.23 47.68
CA LEU A 733 -42.29 10.37 46.33
C LEU A 733 -43.83 10.37 46.32
N GLN A 734 -44.46 9.49 47.09
CA GLN A 734 -45.93 9.46 47.20
C GLN A 734 -46.49 10.69 47.91
N ARG A 735 -45.75 11.24 48.87
CA ARG A 735 -46.17 12.42 49.63
C ARG A 735 -46.04 13.71 48.83
N TRP A 736 -44.97 13.87 48.05
CA TRP A 736 -44.61 15.13 47.41
C TRP A 736 -44.74 15.14 45.89
N GLY A 737 -44.78 13.98 45.24
CA GLY A 737 -44.68 13.86 43.79
C GLY A 737 -43.28 14.19 43.26
N ASP A 738 -43.14 14.25 41.94
CA ASP A 738 -41.91 14.68 41.28
C ASP A 738 -41.74 16.19 41.40
N LEU A 739 -40.69 16.62 42.10
CA LEU A 739 -40.35 18.02 42.34
C LEU A 739 -39.40 18.59 41.27
N SER A 740 -39.32 17.97 40.08
CA SER A 740 -38.49 18.46 38.97
C SER A 740 -39.04 19.77 38.39
N PHE A 741 -38.15 20.67 37.94
CA PHE A 741 -38.55 21.91 37.28
C PHE A 741 -39.02 21.64 35.84
N GLN A 742 -40.20 22.14 35.47
CA GLN A 742 -40.68 22.15 34.08
C GLN A 742 -40.36 23.51 33.43
N GLY A 743 -39.23 23.60 32.73
CA GLY A 743 -38.82 24.80 31.98
C GLY A 743 -37.87 25.75 32.74
N SER A 744 -37.45 26.83 32.07
CA SER A 744 -36.48 27.83 32.58
C SER A 744 -37.07 28.86 33.55
N SER A 745 -38.34 28.73 33.94
CA SER A 745 -38.94 29.62 34.93
C SER A 745 -38.62 29.15 36.34
N ASP A 746 -38.07 30.04 37.16
CA ASP A 746 -37.74 29.88 38.60
C ASP A 746 -38.96 29.62 39.51
N ASN A 747 -40.03 29.00 39.01
CA ASN A 747 -41.13 28.55 39.85
C ASN A 747 -40.70 27.26 40.56
N VAL A 748 -40.13 27.45 41.76
CA VAL A 748 -39.79 26.37 42.68
C VAL A 748 -41.04 25.54 42.97
N PRO A 749 -41.02 24.20 42.83
CA PRO A 749 -42.12 23.37 43.25
C PRO A 749 -42.35 23.57 44.75
N ASN A 750 -43.52 24.10 45.10
CA ASN A 750 -43.90 24.38 46.47
C ASN A 750 -44.12 23.06 47.19
N VAL A 751 -43.24 22.65 48.12
CA VAL A 751 -43.47 21.48 48.96
C VAL A 751 -44.72 21.78 49.79
N PRO A 752 -45.87 21.10 49.58
CA PRO A 752 -47.12 21.48 50.23
C PRO A 752 -46.98 21.54 51.76
N GLY A 753 -47.16 22.73 52.33
CA GLY A 753 -47.21 22.97 53.77
C GLY A 753 -45.96 23.57 54.45
N PHE A 754 -44.94 24.03 53.70
CA PHE A 754 -43.67 24.50 54.30
C PHE A 754 -43.11 25.80 53.68
N SER A 755 -42.42 26.61 54.50
CA SER A 755 -41.72 27.84 54.04
C SER A 755 -40.28 27.56 53.55
N PHE A 756 -39.93 28.24 52.45
CA PHE A 756 -38.69 28.14 51.66
C PHE A 756 -37.35 28.22 52.42
N ILE A 757 -37.32 28.77 53.64
CA ILE A 757 -36.10 29.03 54.41
C ILE A 757 -35.47 27.74 54.99
N LEU A 758 -36.27 26.71 55.23
CA LEU A 758 -35.82 25.55 56.02
C LEU A 758 -35.37 24.31 55.19
N ALA A 759 -35.72 24.21 53.90
CA ALA A 759 -35.42 23.03 53.07
C ALA A 759 -34.17 23.19 52.17
N GLY A 760 -33.77 24.43 51.86
CA GLY A 760 -32.68 24.74 50.93
C GLY A 760 -33.01 24.45 49.46
N PHE A 761 -32.38 25.17 48.53
CA PHE A 761 -32.56 24.92 47.10
C PHE A 761 -31.94 23.57 46.70
N PRO A 762 -32.56 22.82 45.77
CA PRO A 762 -31.87 21.72 45.12
C PRO A 762 -30.60 22.22 44.41
N PRO A 763 -29.50 21.46 44.47
CA PRO A 763 -28.30 21.72 43.67
C PRO A 763 -28.64 21.95 42.19
N MET A 764 -27.98 22.91 41.53
CA MET A 764 -28.35 23.35 40.18
C MET A 764 -28.34 22.20 39.16
N ASP A 765 -27.43 21.26 39.31
CA ASP A 765 -27.26 20.04 38.51
C ASP A 765 -28.41 19.03 38.67
N LEU A 766 -29.21 19.12 39.73
CA LEU A 766 -30.35 18.23 40.00
C LEU A 766 -31.71 18.85 39.64
N ARG A 767 -31.77 20.15 39.32
CA ARG A 767 -33.04 20.88 39.12
C ARG A 767 -33.80 20.43 37.88
N VAL A 768 -33.10 20.35 36.76
CA VAL A 768 -33.67 19.96 35.47
C VAL A 768 -33.60 18.45 35.32
N LYS A 769 -34.60 17.84 34.69
CA LYS A 769 -34.52 16.43 34.32
C LYS A 769 -33.31 16.21 33.40
N PRO A 770 -32.50 15.16 33.63
CA PRO A 770 -31.37 14.87 32.76
C PRO A 770 -31.87 14.59 31.35
N THR A 771 -31.07 14.96 30.36
CA THR A 771 -31.33 14.63 28.97
C THR A 771 -30.40 13.51 28.52
N VAL A 772 -30.93 12.59 27.71
CA VAL A 772 -30.17 11.53 27.05
C VAL A 772 -30.30 11.69 25.54
N LEU A 773 -29.26 11.34 24.80
CA LEU A 773 -29.34 11.31 23.35
C LEU A 773 -30.16 10.09 22.93
N GLY A 774 -31.27 10.33 22.25
CA GLY A 774 -32.11 9.25 21.72
C GLY A 774 -32.90 9.71 20.51
N ARG A 775 -33.51 8.77 19.79
CA ARG A 775 -34.28 9.05 18.57
C ARG A 775 -35.71 9.40 18.92
N ALA A 776 -36.27 10.43 18.28
CA ALA A 776 -37.68 10.76 18.45
C ALA A 776 -38.57 9.61 17.93
N GLY A 777 -39.67 9.33 18.62
CA GLY A 777 -40.67 8.34 18.20
C GLY A 777 -41.59 8.85 17.10
N ILE A 778 -41.02 9.46 16.06
CA ILE A 778 -41.75 10.00 14.90
C ILE A 778 -41.55 9.01 13.75
N PRO A 779 -42.60 8.73 12.95
CA PRO A 779 -42.44 7.84 11.80
C PRO A 779 -41.53 8.39 10.73
N ALA A 780 -40.86 7.48 10.02
CA ALA A 780 -40.13 7.83 8.82
C ALA A 780 -41.07 8.02 7.64
N VAL A 781 -40.98 9.15 6.94
CA VAL A 781 -41.80 9.40 5.75
C VAL A 781 -41.03 9.03 4.48
N LEU A 782 -41.57 8.07 3.72
CA LEU A 782 -41.07 7.65 2.42
C LEU A 782 -42.07 8.06 1.34
N LYS A 783 -41.66 8.89 0.39
CA LYS A 783 -42.56 9.49 -0.61
C LYS A 783 -42.08 9.28 -2.04
N LEU A 784 -43.04 8.97 -2.90
CA LEU A 784 -42.88 9.06 -4.35
C LEU A 784 -43.57 10.33 -4.84
N ASN A 785 -42.89 11.07 -5.70
CA ASN A 785 -43.48 12.27 -6.30
C ASN A 785 -44.51 11.88 -7.35
N GLU A 786 -45.61 12.63 -7.41
CA GLU A 786 -46.78 12.33 -8.25
C GLU A 786 -46.63 12.81 -9.71
N GLY A 787 -45.58 13.58 -10.01
CA GLY A 787 -45.33 14.10 -11.34
C GLY A 787 -44.28 13.34 -12.14
N THR A 788 -43.80 13.93 -13.23
CA THR A 788 -42.78 13.36 -14.14
C THR A 788 -41.72 14.40 -14.47
N VAL A 789 -40.48 13.96 -14.63
CA VAL A 789 -39.37 14.82 -15.06
C VAL A 789 -38.74 14.37 -16.39
N GLU A 790 -39.29 13.34 -17.03
CA GLU A 790 -38.68 12.72 -18.22
C GLU A 790 -38.44 13.69 -19.36
N ALA A 791 -39.36 14.63 -19.59
CA ALA A 791 -39.23 15.65 -20.64
C ALA A 791 -38.09 16.66 -20.39
N TYR A 792 -37.59 16.72 -19.15
CA TYR A 792 -36.52 17.64 -18.74
C TYR A 792 -35.17 16.95 -18.64
N ILE A 793 -35.11 15.61 -18.65
CA ILE A 793 -33.84 14.87 -18.59
C ILE A 793 -33.03 15.21 -19.83
N GLY A 794 -31.77 15.60 -19.64
CA GLY A 794 -30.89 16.00 -20.72
C GLY A 794 -31.06 17.46 -21.16
N GLN A 795 -31.79 18.28 -20.41
CA GLN A 795 -32.06 19.68 -20.72
C GLN A 795 -31.59 20.60 -19.59
N ASP A 796 -31.27 21.84 -19.95
CA ASP A 796 -31.12 22.92 -18.98
C ASP A 796 -32.52 23.32 -18.45
N VAL A 797 -32.62 23.48 -17.13
CA VAL A 797 -33.88 23.70 -16.42
C VAL A 797 -33.78 24.85 -15.43
N GLN A 798 -34.93 25.45 -15.14
CA GLN A 798 -35.11 26.42 -14.08
C GLN A 798 -35.81 25.78 -12.89
N GLN A 799 -35.53 26.28 -11.68
CA GLN A 799 -36.02 25.68 -10.44
C GLN A 799 -37.55 25.55 -10.40
N PHE A 800 -38.28 26.57 -10.86
CA PHE A 800 -39.75 26.51 -10.87
C PHE A 800 -40.29 25.42 -11.79
N GLN A 801 -39.59 25.08 -12.88
CA GLN A 801 -40.02 24.05 -13.83
C GLN A 801 -39.96 22.67 -13.17
N ILE A 802 -38.87 22.39 -12.44
CA ILE A 802 -38.73 21.15 -11.68
C ILE A 802 -39.73 21.09 -10.52
N ASP A 803 -39.87 22.18 -9.76
CA ASP A 803 -40.82 22.24 -8.64
C ASP A 803 -42.28 22.03 -9.11
N GLN A 804 -42.64 22.55 -10.28
CA GLN A 804 -43.95 22.31 -10.90
C GLN A 804 -44.06 20.88 -11.44
N ALA A 805 -43.03 20.37 -12.12
CA ALA A 805 -43.00 19.04 -12.70
C ALA A 805 -43.15 17.94 -11.64
N LEU A 806 -42.58 18.13 -10.45
CA LEU A 806 -42.70 17.18 -9.33
C LEU A 806 -44.09 17.19 -8.66
N ARG A 807 -44.86 18.28 -8.79
CA ARG A 807 -46.19 18.45 -8.16
C ARG A 807 -47.37 18.21 -9.10
N THR A 808 -47.15 18.30 -10.40
CA THR A 808 -48.23 18.17 -11.40
C THR A 808 -48.51 16.69 -11.63
N ALA A 809 -49.68 16.21 -11.18
CA ALA A 809 -50.07 14.82 -11.35
C ALA A 809 -50.00 14.39 -12.83
N PHE A 810 -49.22 13.35 -13.10
CA PHE A 810 -49.10 12.75 -14.42
C PHE A 810 -50.02 11.52 -14.51
N THR A 811 -50.31 11.02 -15.72
CA THR A 811 -50.97 9.72 -15.90
C THR A 811 -50.22 8.94 -16.96
N SER A 812 -49.59 7.83 -16.55
CA SER A 812 -48.90 6.95 -17.49
C SER A 812 -49.86 5.87 -18.01
N THR A 813 -49.83 5.61 -19.31
CA THR A 813 -50.50 4.48 -19.96
C THR A 813 -49.57 3.29 -20.19
N ALA A 814 -48.30 3.39 -19.81
CA ALA A 814 -47.30 2.34 -20.00
C ALA A 814 -47.52 1.18 -19.00
N PRO A 815 -47.33 -0.09 -19.43
CA PRO A 815 -47.45 -1.25 -18.54
C PRO A 815 -46.42 -1.19 -17.39
N PRO A 816 -46.71 -1.80 -16.24
CA PRO A 816 -45.85 -1.72 -15.06
C PRO A 816 -44.48 -2.38 -15.31
N ALA A 817 -43.41 -1.59 -15.32
CA ALA A 817 -42.02 -2.06 -15.34
C ALA A 817 -41.29 -1.82 -14.01
N ALA A 818 -41.82 -0.96 -13.15
CA ALA A 818 -41.21 -0.54 -11.90
C ALA A 818 -41.75 -1.29 -10.68
N THR A 819 -40.84 -1.67 -9.77
CA THR A 819 -41.16 -2.38 -8.52
C THR A 819 -40.76 -1.56 -7.31
N ILE A 820 -41.65 -1.51 -6.31
CA ILE A 820 -41.35 -1.07 -4.95
C ILE A 820 -41.40 -2.32 -4.06
N SER A 821 -40.31 -2.64 -3.37
CA SER A 821 -40.29 -3.78 -2.44
C SER A 821 -39.68 -3.39 -1.10
N LEU A 822 -40.40 -3.65 -0.02
CA LEU A 822 -39.90 -3.60 1.35
C LEU A 822 -40.03 -5.01 1.93
N SER A 823 -38.92 -5.65 2.26
CA SER A 823 -38.92 -7.02 2.77
C SER A 823 -38.03 -7.22 3.98
N THR A 824 -38.54 -7.93 4.98
CA THR A 824 -37.73 -8.48 6.08
C THR A 824 -37.78 -10.00 6.08
N LEU A 825 -36.66 -10.66 6.44
CA LEU A 825 -36.64 -12.13 6.55
C LEU A 825 -37.23 -12.64 7.87
N ALA A 826 -36.93 -11.98 8.99
CA ALA A 826 -37.31 -12.44 10.32
C ALA A 826 -37.90 -11.36 11.25
N GLY A 827 -37.56 -10.08 11.07
CA GLY A 827 -38.02 -9.00 11.95
C GLY A 827 -39.16 -8.18 11.39
N ASP A 828 -39.53 -7.12 12.12
CA ASP A 828 -40.71 -6.31 11.87
C ASP A 828 -40.49 -5.23 10.80
N ILE A 829 -41.58 -4.78 10.17
CA ILE A 829 -41.63 -3.51 9.44
C ILE A 829 -42.46 -2.53 10.27
N SER A 830 -41.87 -1.43 10.73
CA SER A 830 -42.56 -0.52 11.65
C SER A 830 -42.19 0.96 11.55
N GLY A 831 -43.12 1.82 11.97
CA GLY A 831 -42.89 3.26 12.13
C GLY A 831 -42.74 4.00 10.79
N LEU A 832 -43.46 3.59 9.75
CA LEU A 832 -43.33 4.13 8.40
C LEU A 832 -44.61 4.84 7.94
N GLN A 833 -44.45 6.01 7.33
CA GLN A 833 -45.46 6.63 6.48
C GLN A 833 -45.03 6.49 5.02
N LEU A 834 -45.84 5.78 4.22
CA LEU A 834 -45.57 5.49 2.81
C LEU A 834 -46.55 6.27 1.94
N THR A 835 -46.06 7.28 1.24
CA THR A 835 -46.83 8.05 0.26
C THR A 835 -46.46 7.56 -1.14
N PHE A 836 -47.13 6.51 -1.59
CA PHE A 836 -46.82 5.80 -2.84
C PHE A 836 -47.82 6.08 -3.97
N VAL A 837 -48.55 7.20 -3.87
CA VAL A 837 -49.35 7.72 -4.99
C VAL A 837 -48.40 7.99 -6.13
N SER A 838 -48.47 7.17 -7.17
CA SER A 838 -47.58 7.23 -8.32
C SER A 838 -48.43 7.30 -9.59
N PRO A 839 -48.16 8.27 -10.49
CA PRO A 839 -48.81 8.36 -11.80
C PRO A 839 -48.42 7.18 -12.71
N TYR A 840 -47.33 6.51 -12.36
CA TYR A 840 -46.86 5.28 -12.98
C TYR A 840 -47.49 4.08 -12.29
N LEU A 841 -47.91 3.13 -13.12
CA LEU A 841 -48.34 1.80 -12.71
C LEU A 841 -47.14 1.04 -12.11
N ARG A 842 -47.12 0.82 -10.80
CA ARG A 842 -46.02 0.12 -10.09
C ARG A 842 -46.51 -1.13 -9.38
N GLN A 843 -45.68 -2.15 -9.35
CA GLN A 843 -45.91 -3.30 -8.46
C GLN A 843 -45.34 -3.01 -7.08
N THR A 844 -46.13 -3.20 -6.03
CA THR A 844 -45.72 -2.93 -4.64
C THR A 844 -45.72 -4.21 -3.82
N THR A 845 -44.61 -4.52 -3.15
CA THR A 845 -44.52 -5.64 -2.21
C THR A 845 -44.05 -5.14 -0.86
N ILE A 846 -44.81 -5.42 0.19
CA ILE A 846 -44.43 -5.20 1.59
C ILE A 846 -44.53 -6.56 2.28
N SER A 847 -43.40 -7.15 2.65
CA SER A 847 -43.34 -8.51 3.20
C SER A 847 -42.54 -8.52 4.49
N SER A 848 -43.20 -8.75 5.62
CA SER A 848 -42.55 -8.83 6.93
C SER A 848 -42.38 -10.29 7.38
N GLY A 849 -41.15 -10.66 7.77
CA GLY A 849 -40.86 -11.91 8.48
C GLY A 849 -41.35 -11.94 9.93
N GLY A 850 -41.65 -10.76 10.48
CA GLY A 850 -42.31 -10.56 11.78
C GLY A 850 -43.68 -9.88 11.60
N ASP A 851 -43.93 -8.86 12.41
CA ASP A 851 -45.15 -8.06 12.39
C ASP A 851 -45.01 -6.85 11.44
N ILE A 852 -46.15 -6.32 10.99
CA ILE A 852 -46.26 -5.01 10.35
C ILE A 852 -46.97 -4.08 11.34
N ARG A 853 -46.31 -3.04 11.84
CA ARG A 853 -46.85 -2.20 12.93
C ARG A 853 -46.70 -0.71 12.68
N GLY A 854 -47.73 0.06 13.00
CA GLY A 854 -47.65 1.53 12.97
C GLY A 854 -47.22 2.01 11.59
N ILE A 855 -47.91 1.54 10.54
CA ILE A 855 -47.72 1.95 9.17
C ILE A 855 -48.92 2.79 8.72
N LEU A 856 -48.64 3.89 8.04
CA LEU A 856 -49.61 4.66 7.27
C LEU A 856 -49.20 4.62 5.79
N ALA A 857 -49.86 3.80 4.99
CA ALA A 857 -49.62 3.71 3.55
C ALA A 857 -50.76 4.41 2.78
N THR A 858 -50.50 5.60 2.27
CA THR A 858 -51.47 6.37 1.49
C THR A 858 -51.25 6.17 0.00
N GLY A 859 -52.23 5.54 -0.65
CA GLY A 859 -52.37 5.56 -2.10
C GLY A 859 -51.47 4.58 -2.85
N ILE A 860 -51.40 3.33 -2.40
CA ILE A 860 -50.72 2.26 -3.15
C ILE A 860 -51.46 2.02 -4.47
N SER A 861 -50.77 2.25 -5.60
CA SER A 861 -51.32 2.05 -6.94
C SER A 861 -51.59 0.58 -7.25
N LEU A 862 -52.75 0.28 -7.83
CA LEU A 862 -53.18 -1.05 -8.27
C LEU A 862 -53.36 -1.09 -9.79
N PRO A 863 -52.28 -1.20 -10.58
CA PRO A 863 -52.41 -1.49 -12.00
C PRO A 863 -53.08 -2.84 -12.27
N GLN A 864 -53.82 -2.92 -13.37
CA GLN A 864 -54.34 -4.20 -13.84
C GLN A 864 -53.19 -5.02 -14.46
N LEU A 865 -52.79 -6.11 -13.78
CA LEU A 865 -51.78 -7.04 -14.29
C LEU A 865 -52.40 -8.12 -15.18
N ALA A 866 -51.59 -8.72 -16.05
CA ALA A 866 -52.00 -9.88 -16.83
C ALA A 866 -52.41 -11.03 -15.90
N ASN A 867 -53.40 -11.83 -16.32
CA ASN A 867 -53.89 -13.02 -15.60
C ASN A 867 -54.46 -12.76 -14.19
N GLY A 868 -54.77 -11.50 -13.82
CA GLY A 868 -55.38 -11.17 -12.54
C GLY A 868 -54.42 -11.22 -11.33
N GLU A 869 -53.11 -11.21 -11.57
CA GLU A 869 -52.12 -11.15 -10.49
C GLU A 869 -52.29 -9.91 -9.60
N ALA A 870 -51.96 -10.06 -8.31
CA ALA A 870 -51.97 -8.97 -7.36
C ALA A 870 -50.85 -7.96 -7.67
N ALA A 871 -51.23 -6.72 -7.93
CA ALA A 871 -50.31 -5.61 -8.16
C ALA A 871 -49.69 -5.07 -6.87
N ALA A 872 -50.39 -5.23 -5.74
CA ALA A 872 -49.85 -5.00 -4.42
C ALA A 872 -49.95 -6.27 -3.58
N ARG A 873 -48.86 -6.62 -2.90
CA ARG A 873 -48.80 -7.74 -1.93
C ARG A 873 -48.32 -7.24 -0.58
N ILE A 874 -49.13 -7.39 0.45
CA ILE A 874 -48.83 -6.94 1.82
C ILE A 874 -48.95 -8.13 2.78
N HIS A 875 -47.83 -8.75 3.09
CA HIS A 875 -47.75 -9.99 3.84
C HIS A 875 -47.01 -9.81 5.15
N ALA A 876 -47.53 -10.37 6.24
CA ALA A 876 -46.83 -10.48 7.52
C ALA A 876 -46.85 -11.93 8.01
N ALA A 877 -45.68 -12.47 8.35
CA ALA A 877 -45.61 -13.78 9.01
C ALA A 877 -46.11 -13.72 10.48
N GLY A 878 -46.14 -12.53 11.07
CA GLY A 878 -46.82 -12.21 12.31
C GLY A 878 -48.21 -11.62 12.07
N SER A 879 -48.47 -10.48 12.70
CA SER A 879 -49.71 -9.70 12.65
C SER A 879 -49.52 -8.43 11.82
N ILE A 880 -50.63 -7.93 11.27
CA ILE A 880 -50.71 -6.58 10.70
C ILE A 880 -51.49 -5.73 11.71
N GLU A 881 -50.81 -4.82 12.39
CA GLU A 881 -51.38 -3.94 13.42
C GLU A 881 -51.45 -2.51 12.88
N LEU A 882 -52.65 -2.10 12.46
CA LEU A 882 -52.94 -0.77 11.89
C LEU A 882 -53.54 0.18 12.94
N ARG A 883 -53.32 -0.10 14.23
CA ARG A 883 -53.70 0.80 15.33
C ARG A 883 -52.85 2.07 15.31
N ARG A 884 -53.43 3.17 15.82
CA ARG A 884 -52.72 4.44 15.95
C ARG A 884 -51.52 4.27 16.88
N THR A 885 -50.33 4.56 16.38
CA THR A 885 -49.09 4.59 17.14
C THR A 885 -48.72 6.04 17.52
N PRO A 886 -48.03 6.27 18.66
CA PRO A 886 -47.49 7.58 19.00
C PRO A 886 -46.65 8.13 17.83
N GLY A 887 -46.90 9.39 17.44
CA GLY A 887 -46.27 10.02 16.27
C GLY A 887 -47.09 9.96 14.99
N PHE A 888 -48.17 9.16 14.93
CA PHE A 888 -49.12 9.14 13.82
C PHE A 888 -50.46 9.78 14.22
N THR A 889 -51.00 10.65 13.35
CA THR A 889 -52.37 11.17 13.51
C THR A 889 -53.42 10.15 13.05
N THR A 890 -53.05 9.28 12.10
CA THR A 890 -53.84 8.19 11.53
C THR A 890 -52.95 7.01 11.13
N SER A 891 -53.53 5.82 10.99
CA SER A 891 -52.87 4.59 10.57
C SER A 891 -53.80 3.81 9.63
N GLY A 892 -53.23 3.06 8.68
CA GLY A 892 -54.02 2.34 7.68
C GLY A 892 -53.35 2.25 6.32
N ILE A 893 -53.96 1.48 5.42
CA ILE A 893 -53.49 1.23 4.06
C ILE A 893 -54.61 1.57 3.08
N THR A 894 -54.34 2.51 2.16
CA THR A 894 -55.28 2.89 1.10
C THR A 894 -54.75 2.44 -0.26
N PHE A 895 -55.57 1.71 -1.00
CA PHE A 895 -55.28 1.29 -2.38
C PHE A 895 -56.03 2.15 -3.39
N VAL A 896 -55.42 2.39 -4.55
CA VAL A 896 -55.99 3.22 -5.63
C VAL A 896 -55.78 2.53 -6.98
N GLY A 897 -56.86 2.23 -7.71
CA GLY A 897 -56.81 1.63 -9.04
C GLY A 897 -57.84 0.52 -9.23
N ASN A 898 -57.77 -0.16 -10.38
CA ASN A 898 -58.70 -1.22 -10.79
C ASN A 898 -58.10 -2.64 -10.72
N GLY A 899 -56.83 -2.76 -10.31
CA GLY A 899 -56.13 -4.05 -10.15
C GLY A 899 -56.42 -4.76 -8.83
N ASN A 900 -55.79 -5.90 -8.63
CA ASN A 900 -55.94 -6.72 -7.42
C ASN A 900 -54.87 -6.39 -6.37
N ALA A 901 -55.24 -6.44 -5.09
CA ALA A 901 -54.32 -6.38 -3.96
C ALA A 901 -54.47 -7.64 -3.10
N GLU A 902 -53.36 -8.15 -2.58
CA GLU A 902 -53.33 -9.26 -1.63
C GLU A 902 -52.83 -8.75 -0.28
N VAL A 903 -53.62 -8.92 0.78
CA VAL A 903 -53.26 -8.57 2.16
C VAL A 903 -53.40 -9.82 3.02
N ARG A 904 -52.32 -10.24 3.68
CA ARG A 904 -52.27 -11.48 4.45
C ARG A 904 -51.45 -11.34 5.72
N ALA A 905 -51.99 -11.81 6.83
CA ALA A 905 -51.24 -12.06 8.07
C ALA A 905 -51.39 -13.54 8.46
N ASN A 906 -50.35 -14.16 9.02
CA ASN A 906 -50.47 -15.52 9.57
C ASN A 906 -51.07 -15.52 10.98
N ARG A 907 -51.09 -14.37 11.68
CA ARG A 907 -51.79 -14.18 12.95
C ARG A 907 -53.01 -13.26 12.75
N ASN A 908 -52.98 -12.05 13.31
CA ASN A 908 -54.11 -11.13 13.30
C ASN A 908 -53.93 -10.00 12.28
N ILE A 909 -55.05 -9.49 11.77
CA ILE A 909 -55.13 -8.18 11.12
C ILE A 909 -56.04 -7.33 12.03
N ASP A 910 -55.46 -6.33 12.70
CA ASP A 910 -56.11 -5.50 13.72
C ASP A 910 -56.14 -4.02 13.31
#